data_AF-A0A4E9EVX1-F1
#
_entry.id   AF-A0A4E9EVX1-F1
#
_cell.length_a   1.000
_cell.length_b   1.000
_cell.length_c   1.000
_cell.angle_alpha   90.00
_cell.angle_beta   90.00
_cell.angle_gamma   90.00
#
_symmetry.space_group_name_H-M   'P 1'
#
loop_
_entity.id
_entity.type
_entity.pdbx_description
1 polymer ?
#
loop_
_entity_poly.entity_id
_entity_poly.type
_entity_poly.pdbx_seq_one_letter_code
_entity_poly.pdbx_strand_id
1 'polypeptide(L)'
;MNIAEYLSSSHPDDLRYRLSIAYAVRVLEQQSQLMTNIDITRNQLFPTWKSDEEFVRRFLMFGNSDGIYFARQIDFTCTLVPDLCRIIQSGRGLMILQQILEISESNPAPKKEPLLMALALCARYKVHDTQSKKKLPWDTTEEREKLLPDAVCRDIRPVMEKSYQGCLQKAALFAVHKVCVTPTHLFTFIDYCKVVSKESGLKKDSNGWGRALRATVVKWYYNHTPNRLAFIITKYRYRESYSHRDLFCLCHIHPKRSFSSEHNYWQHQKEYDDIFKHIARNHKGNEKEGKERKRRQELLPDKQSKRGRLDPEETEQVRKNLEELNLERSEEKEASKDFVGLANPFVDATAYINAFNRLQELASANLEEAITLILQYGFEKEQVPQKFLSFKEVWGALLRRMSLSAILKNMDKMSSVDLFEEQDANIFDYLSGVLSNISSFFYDDYENYTDFTNDDPVSLIVRRLNDIEKLRQERFHPLAILSAKTSYEHGYEMKRKRIWKPIKSIQRALDSAFYNCINVIGVTHRRYLIAVDISDSMDSFVQGTTMACSQAAAALSMGLIHHEVNVIPLAFSDFLMPLEWDRFMSLGEYLTAAKRLKYGKTDCAEPMLWAIEHAIYVDVFIILTDNDVSVKSMKPSDAIQWYRQQMRMPNAKLIVVGMTDKSGTLANPNDPNMLVICGMNPSVPQIIHDFVVNV
;
A
#
# COMPACT_ATOMS: atom_id res chain seq x y z
N MET A 1 19.64 2.07 3.31
CA MET A 1 19.30 2.64 1.99
C MET A 1 19.96 4.00 1.81
N ASN A 2 20.65 4.27 0.69
CA ASN A 2 21.08 5.64 0.35
C ASN A 2 19.88 6.43 -0.18
N ILE A 3 19.27 7.26 0.67
CA ILE A 3 18.02 7.98 0.34
C ILE A 3 18.21 8.92 -0.83
N ALA A 4 19.32 9.67 -0.85
CA ALA A 4 19.56 10.67 -1.87
C ALA A 4 19.62 10.02 -3.26
N GLU A 5 20.30 8.88 -3.34
CA GLU A 5 20.40 8.09 -4.54
C GLU A 5 19.05 7.45 -4.92
N TYR A 6 18.37 6.84 -3.95
CA TYR A 6 17.07 6.20 -4.17
C TYR A 6 16.04 7.20 -4.72
N LEU A 7 15.94 8.40 -4.14
CA LEU A 7 15.06 9.46 -4.62
C LEU A 7 15.49 10.00 -5.99
N SER A 8 16.80 10.08 -6.24
CA SER A 8 17.36 10.57 -7.51
C SER A 8 17.09 9.63 -8.67
N SER A 9 16.97 8.32 -8.42
CA SER A 9 16.68 7.31 -9.45
C SER A 9 15.34 7.51 -10.18
N SER A 10 14.40 8.28 -9.62
CA SER A 10 13.15 8.63 -10.32
C SER A 10 13.34 9.62 -11.46
N HIS A 11 14.45 10.36 -11.48
CA HIS A 11 14.74 11.38 -12.50
C HIS A 11 16.25 11.39 -12.82
N PRO A 12 16.76 10.34 -13.50
CA PRO A 12 18.20 10.22 -13.78
C PRO A 12 18.75 11.39 -14.61
N ASP A 13 17.92 11.98 -15.48
CA ASP A 13 18.32 13.01 -16.45
C ASP A 13 18.21 14.45 -15.92
N ASP A 14 17.55 14.69 -14.78
CA ASP A 14 17.36 16.03 -14.21
C ASP A 14 18.42 16.33 -13.15
N LEU A 15 19.64 16.67 -13.59
CA LEU A 15 20.78 16.95 -12.71
C LEU A 15 20.45 17.97 -11.60
N ARG A 16 19.72 19.04 -11.92
CA ARG A 16 19.34 20.07 -10.93
C ARG A 16 18.42 19.49 -9.85
N TYR A 17 17.51 18.60 -10.22
CA TYR A 17 16.64 17.92 -9.26
C TYR A 17 17.43 16.98 -8.36
N ARG A 18 18.38 16.20 -8.91
CA ARG A 18 19.27 15.33 -8.12
C ARG A 18 20.14 16.11 -7.14
N LEU A 19 20.75 17.21 -7.59
CA LEU A 19 21.53 18.10 -6.70
C LEU A 19 20.67 18.68 -5.59
N SER A 20 19.41 19.05 -5.88
CA SER A 20 18.48 19.53 -4.86
C SER A 20 18.06 18.43 -3.87
N ILE A 21 17.99 17.17 -4.29
CA ILE A 21 17.77 16.02 -3.40
C ILE A 21 18.97 15.87 -2.48
N ALA A 22 20.17 15.75 -3.06
CA ALA A 22 21.40 15.52 -2.31
C ALA A 22 21.65 16.62 -1.25
N TYR A 23 21.47 17.90 -1.63
CA TYR A 23 21.53 19.01 -0.67
C TYR A 23 20.51 18.87 0.45
N ALA A 24 19.24 18.59 0.13
CA ALA A 24 18.19 18.48 1.13
C ALA A 24 18.45 17.32 2.10
N VAL A 25 18.85 16.15 1.60
CA VAL A 25 19.18 14.98 2.42
C VAL A 25 20.39 15.27 3.31
N ARG A 26 21.47 15.86 2.77
CA ARG A 26 22.66 16.22 3.54
C ARG A 26 22.35 17.15 4.72
N VAL A 27 21.55 18.21 4.50
CA VAL A 27 21.14 19.11 5.58
C VAL A 27 20.33 18.38 6.66
N LEU A 28 19.44 17.47 6.25
CA LEU A 28 18.64 16.67 7.17
C LEU A 28 19.49 15.67 7.97
N GLU A 29 20.50 15.06 7.35
CA GLU A 29 21.45 14.16 8.02
C GLU A 29 22.29 14.88 9.06
N GLN A 30 22.82 16.06 8.71
CA GLN A 30 23.56 16.93 9.64
C GLN A 30 22.69 17.33 10.84
N GLN A 31 21.44 17.71 10.59
CA GLN A 31 20.50 18.07 11.66
C GLN A 31 20.15 16.86 12.55
N SER A 32 19.94 15.69 11.95
CA SER A 32 19.67 14.46 12.68
C SER A 32 20.84 14.10 13.61
N GLN A 33 22.08 14.15 13.09
CA GLN A 33 23.29 13.88 13.87
C GLN A 33 23.46 14.86 15.04
N LEU A 34 23.24 16.16 14.81
CA LEU A 34 23.29 17.18 15.86
C LEU A 34 22.29 16.88 17.00
N MET A 35 21.06 16.51 16.64
CA MET A 35 20.01 16.20 17.61
C MET A 35 20.28 14.90 18.37
N THR A 36 20.80 13.87 17.72
CA THR A 36 21.20 12.62 18.39
C THR A 36 22.26 12.87 19.46
N ASN A 37 23.23 13.75 19.20
CA ASN A 37 24.25 14.14 20.19
C ASN A 37 23.64 14.86 21.41
N ILE A 38 22.59 15.66 21.21
CA ILE A 38 21.87 16.35 22.29
C ILE A 38 21.03 15.34 23.09
N ASP A 39 20.32 14.43 22.43
CA ASP A 39 19.49 13.44 23.11
C ASP A 39 20.31 12.45 23.94
N ILE A 40 21.54 12.08 23.54
CA ILE A 40 22.44 11.28 24.39
C ILE A 40 22.70 11.97 25.74
N THR A 41 22.74 13.30 25.78
CA THR A 41 22.88 14.06 27.05
C THR A 41 21.57 14.16 27.84
N ARG A 42 20.39 14.12 27.19
CA ARG A 42 19.07 14.21 27.85
C ARG A 42 18.48 12.86 28.29
N ASN A 43 18.65 11.80 27.50
CA ASN A 43 18.15 10.46 27.82
C ASN A 43 18.84 9.87 29.06
N GLN A 44 20.02 10.38 29.44
CA GLN A 44 20.63 10.08 30.74
C GLN A 44 19.81 10.62 31.93
N LEU A 45 18.91 11.59 31.71
CA LEU A 45 18.11 12.25 32.76
C LEU A 45 16.65 11.78 32.80
N PHE A 46 16.01 11.49 31.66
CA PHE A 46 14.61 11.04 31.59
C PHE A 46 14.38 10.05 30.42
N PRO A 47 14.57 8.74 30.62
CA PRO A 47 14.32 7.75 29.58
C PRO A 47 12.82 7.65 29.28
N THR A 48 12.38 8.12 28.12
CA THR A 48 11.10 7.69 27.56
C THR A 48 11.26 6.26 27.06
N TRP A 49 10.49 5.33 27.62
CA TRP A 49 10.56 3.88 27.36
C TRP A 49 10.33 3.42 25.91
N LYS A 50 9.80 4.25 25.00
CA LYS A 50 9.67 3.96 23.58
C LYS A 50 10.61 4.86 22.79
N SER A 51 11.46 4.28 21.95
CA SER A 51 12.22 5.07 20.97
C SER A 51 11.26 5.68 19.95
N ASP A 52 11.58 6.89 19.46
CA ASP A 52 10.81 7.52 18.39
C ASP A 52 10.81 6.68 17.10
N GLU A 53 11.88 5.91 16.86
CA GLU A 53 11.97 4.95 15.77
C GLU A 53 10.89 3.87 15.85
N GLU A 54 10.69 3.27 17.02
CA GLU A 54 9.70 2.21 17.23
C GLU A 54 8.28 2.75 17.13
N PHE A 55 8.05 3.96 17.67
CA PHE A 55 6.76 4.64 17.51
C PHE A 55 6.40 4.82 16.03
N VAL A 56 7.33 5.36 15.24
CA VAL A 56 7.08 5.62 13.81
C VAL A 56 6.86 4.34 13.05
N ARG A 57 7.64 3.30 13.34
CA ARG A 57 7.53 2.00 12.67
C ARG A 57 6.16 1.39 12.89
N ARG A 58 5.71 1.33 14.15
CA ARG A 58 4.36 0.84 14.52
C ARG A 58 3.26 1.62 13.83
N PHE A 59 3.38 2.95 13.82
CA PHE A 59 2.41 3.79 13.13
C PHE A 59 2.36 3.47 11.62
N LEU A 60 3.51 3.37 10.96
CA LEU A 60 3.58 3.08 9.53
C LEU A 60 3.05 1.68 9.18
N MET A 61 3.29 0.68 10.04
CA MET A 61 2.86 -0.70 9.82
C MET A 61 1.39 -0.94 10.18
N PHE A 62 0.93 -0.42 11.32
CA PHE A 62 -0.37 -0.76 11.90
C PHE A 62 -1.40 0.36 11.75
N GLY A 63 -0.94 1.59 11.53
CA GLY A 63 -1.77 2.80 11.53
C GLY A 63 -1.95 3.45 12.91
N ASN A 64 -1.33 2.90 13.96
CA ASN A 64 -1.33 3.43 15.32
C ASN A 64 -0.05 2.98 16.06
N SER A 65 0.15 3.49 17.28
CA SER A 65 1.29 3.16 18.14
C SER A 65 0.98 2.22 19.30
N ASP A 66 -0.24 1.71 19.35
CA ASP A 66 -0.78 0.96 20.49
C ASP A 66 -0.49 -0.54 20.40
N GLY A 67 0.17 -0.97 19.32
CA GLY A 67 0.42 -2.38 19.05
C GLY A 67 -0.87 -3.11 18.69
N ILE A 68 -1.81 -2.45 18.00
CA ILE A 68 -3.05 -3.05 17.53
C ILE A 68 -3.12 -2.95 16.01
N TYR A 69 -3.32 -4.07 15.32
CA TYR A 69 -3.59 -4.09 13.88
C TYR A 69 -5.01 -4.57 13.62
N PHE A 70 -5.82 -3.73 12.96
CA PHE A 70 -7.16 -4.11 12.52
C PHE A 70 -7.11 -4.66 11.09
N ALA A 71 -7.43 -5.94 10.91
CA ALA A 71 -7.46 -6.58 9.59
C ALA A 71 -8.57 -6.00 8.70
N ARG A 72 -9.67 -5.52 9.29
CA ARG A 72 -10.70 -4.80 8.52
C ARG A 72 -10.23 -3.39 8.17
N GLN A 73 -10.79 -2.86 7.08
CA GLN A 73 -10.66 -1.45 6.75
C GLN A 73 -11.54 -0.65 7.72
N ILE A 74 -10.93 -0.21 8.82
CA ILE A 74 -11.48 0.87 9.66
C ILE A 74 -11.11 2.19 8.98
N ASP A 75 -12.02 3.16 8.99
CA ASP A 75 -11.74 4.51 8.49
C ASP A 75 -10.50 5.04 9.20
N PHE A 76 -9.42 5.22 8.44
CA PHE A 76 -8.19 5.77 8.97
C PHE A 76 -8.44 7.23 9.36
N THR A 77 -8.28 7.55 10.64
CA THR A 77 -8.61 8.87 11.16
C THR A 77 -7.67 9.91 10.54
N CYS A 78 -8.23 10.77 9.69
CA CYS A 78 -7.48 11.81 9.00
C CYS A 78 -7.32 13.03 9.92
N THR A 79 -6.44 12.92 10.91
CA THR A 79 -6.12 13.97 11.89
C THR A 79 -4.61 14.02 12.12
N LEU A 80 -4.07 15.16 12.57
CA LEU A 80 -2.67 15.23 12.98
C LEU A 80 -2.34 14.18 14.05
N VAL A 81 -1.20 13.51 13.87
CA VAL A 81 -0.66 12.55 14.82
C VAL A 81 0.32 13.28 15.75
N PRO A 82 -0.01 13.53 17.03
CA PRO A 82 0.76 14.41 17.90
C PRO A 82 2.23 14.00 18.06
N ASP A 83 2.49 12.70 18.18
CA ASP A 83 3.86 12.18 18.32
C ASP A 83 4.69 12.32 17.05
N LEU A 84 4.12 12.09 15.86
CA LEU A 84 4.81 12.40 14.60
C LEU A 84 5.13 13.89 14.51
N CYS A 85 4.20 14.75 14.95
CA CYS A 85 4.43 16.18 15.01
C CYS A 85 5.58 16.54 15.94
N ARG A 86 5.64 15.93 17.14
CA ARG A 86 6.74 16.08 18.10
C ARG A 86 8.07 15.64 17.52
N ILE A 87 8.11 14.49 16.84
CA ILE A 87 9.33 13.96 16.18
C ILE A 87 9.83 14.93 15.11
N ILE A 88 8.94 15.43 14.26
CA ILE A 88 9.31 16.42 13.23
C ILE A 88 9.86 17.70 13.88
N GLN A 89 9.24 18.18 14.96
CA GLN A 89 9.69 19.36 15.71
C GLN A 89 11.07 19.15 16.36
N SER A 90 11.39 17.92 16.75
CA SER A 90 12.70 17.56 17.32
C SER A 90 13.83 17.47 16.28
N GLY A 91 13.57 17.78 15.00
CA GLY A 91 14.59 17.71 13.95
C GLY A 91 14.80 16.31 13.34
N ARG A 92 14.01 15.31 13.75
CA ARG A 92 14.13 13.90 13.33
C ARG A 92 13.21 13.48 12.19
N GLY A 93 12.72 14.42 11.38
CA GLY A 93 11.83 14.13 10.26
C GLY A 93 12.45 13.21 9.19
N LEU A 94 13.79 13.19 9.08
CA LEU A 94 14.49 12.28 8.17
C LEU A 94 14.26 10.81 8.50
N MET A 95 14.25 10.46 9.78
CA MET A 95 14.00 9.09 10.27
C MET A 95 12.61 8.61 9.84
N ILE A 96 11.61 9.49 9.84
CA ILE A 96 10.27 9.17 9.32
C ILE A 96 10.33 8.87 7.82
N LEU A 97 11.01 9.71 7.04
CA LEU A 97 11.16 9.50 5.59
C LEU A 97 11.93 8.23 5.25
N GLN A 98 12.98 7.90 6.01
CA GLN A 98 13.73 6.65 5.87
C GLN A 98 12.81 5.45 6.00
N GLN A 99 12.07 5.36 7.10
CA GLN A 99 11.17 4.23 7.32
C GLN A 99 10.03 4.17 6.29
N ILE A 100 9.48 5.31 5.85
CA ILE A 100 8.49 5.34 4.76
C ILE A 100 9.05 4.73 3.48
N LEU A 101 10.28 5.10 3.10
CA LEU A 101 10.90 4.63 1.86
C LEU A 101 11.30 3.16 1.95
N GLU A 102 11.87 2.74 3.08
CA GLU A 102 12.24 1.34 3.33
C GLU A 102 11.00 0.44 3.27
N ILE A 103 9.93 0.78 3.99
CA ILE A 103 8.67 0.02 3.91
C ILE A 103 8.09 0.09 2.50
N SER A 104 8.17 1.23 1.80
CA SER A 104 7.64 1.30 0.43
C SER A 104 8.43 0.46 -0.57
N GLU A 105 9.71 0.16 -0.32
CA GLU A 105 10.59 -0.64 -1.19
C GLU A 105 10.55 -2.12 -0.84
N SER A 106 10.75 -2.50 0.44
CA SER A 106 10.94 -3.89 0.86
C SER A 106 9.66 -4.71 0.72
N ASN A 107 8.51 -4.12 1.07
CA ASN A 107 7.21 -4.77 0.96
C ASN A 107 6.08 -3.73 0.98
N PRO A 108 5.24 -3.61 -0.08
CA PRO A 108 4.16 -2.63 -0.06
C PRO A 108 3.30 -2.79 1.19
N ALA A 109 3.41 -1.79 2.08
CA ALA A 109 2.68 -1.74 3.34
C ALA A 109 1.22 -2.19 3.13
N PRO A 110 0.70 -3.10 3.97
CA PRO A 110 -0.63 -3.67 3.78
C PRO A 110 -1.74 -2.61 3.83
N LYS A 111 -1.48 -1.48 4.50
CA LYS A 111 -2.25 -0.24 4.40
C LYS A 111 -1.31 0.88 3.96
N LYS A 112 -1.67 1.60 2.89
CA LYS A 112 -0.86 2.72 2.36
C LYS A 112 -1.17 4.04 3.07
N GLU A 113 -2.34 4.15 3.69
CA GLU A 113 -2.84 5.35 4.36
C GLU A 113 -1.88 5.88 5.45
N PRO A 114 -1.32 5.06 6.36
CA PRO A 114 -0.37 5.55 7.36
C PRO A 114 0.91 6.14 6.75
N LEU A 115 1.45 5.49 5.71
CA LEU A 115 2.61 5.99 4.95
C LEU A 115 2.31 7.34 4.31
N LEU A 116 1.14 7.49 3.68
CA LEU A 116 0.73 8.73 3.03
C LEU A 116 0.49 9.85 4.04
N MET A 117 -0.05 9.56 5.23
CA MET A 117 -0.26 10.54 6.30
C MET A 117 1.08 11.02 6.87
N ALA A 118 1.99 10.10 7.19
CA ALA A 118 3.33 10.44 7.66
C ALA A 118 4.13 11.22 6.60
N LEU A 119 3.98 10.87 5.32
CA LEU A 119 4.58 11.61 4.20
C LEU A 119 3.99 13.03 4.09
N ALA A 120 2.68 13.17 4.23
CA ALA A 120 1.99 14.47 4.21
C ALA A 120 2.43 15.36 5.38
N LEU A 121 2.62 14.79 6.58
CA LEU A 121 3.20 15.47 7.72
C LEU A 121 4.61 15.98 7.40
N CYS A 122 5.50 15.13 6.90
CA CYS A 122 6.86 15.56 6.50
C CYS A 122 6.83 16.66 5.42
N ALA A 123 5.88 16.59 4.48
CA ALA A 123 5.78 17.55 3.39
C ALA A 123 5.20 18.92 3.80
N ARG A 124 4.32 18.97 4.82
CA ARG A 124 3.43 20.11 5.08
C ARG A 124 3.37 20.61 6.51
N TYR A 125 3.94 19.89 7.48
CA TYR A 125 3.85 20.27 8.88
C TYR A 125 4.48 21.65 9.15
N LYS A 126 3.66 22.61 9.60
CA LYS A 126 4.06 24.01 9.86
C LYS A 126 4.81 24.70 8.71
N VAL A 127 4.64 24.25 7.47
CA VAL A 127 5.28 24.88 6.32
C VAL A 127 4.64 26.25 6.05
N HIS A 128 5.48 27.29 5.99
CA HIS A 128 5.06 28.63 5.61
C HIS A 128 4.66 28.69 4.14
N ASP A 129 3.41 29.06 3.86
CA ASP A 129 3.02 29.41 2.49
C ASP A 129 3.60 30.79 2.15
N THR A 130 4.60 30.84 1.28
CA THR A 130 5.31 32.05 0.84
C THR A 130 4.41 33.16 0.25
N GLN A 131 3.11 32.92 0.09
CA GLN A 131 2.15 33.90 -0.41
C GLN A 131 1.60 34.86 0.66
N SER A 132 1.69 34.54 1.96
CA SER A 132 1.20 35.44 2.99
C SER A 132 2.23 36.52 3.32
N LYS A 133 2.00 37.76 2.85
CA LYS A 133 2.69 38.96 3.35
C LYS A 133 2.26 39.39 4.77
N LYS A 134 1.37 38.64 5.44
CA LYS A 134 0.92 38.97 6.80
C LYS A 134 2.03 38.66 7.81
N LYS A 135 2.47 39.69 8.53
CA LYS A 135 3.35 39.59 9.70
C LYS A 135 2.70 38.70 10.76
N LEU A 136 3.55 38.02 11.52
CA LEU A 136 3.20 36.90 12.39
C LEU A 136 2.60 37.42 13.72
N PRO A 137 1.79 36.63 14.46
CA PRO A 137 1.26 37.03 15.77
C PRO A 137 2.32 37.20 16.87
N TRP A 138 3.58 36.82 16.61
CA TRP A 138 4.70 37.16 17.49
C TRP A 138 5.48 38.38 17.01
N ASP A 139 5.15 38.91 15.82
CA ASP A 139 5.58 40.24 15.40
C ASP A 139 4.66 41.33 15.99
N THR A 140 3.53 40.96 16.59
CA THR A 140 2.65 41.91 17.27
C THR A 140 3.11 42.16 18.71
N THR A 141 3.21 43.44 19.06
CA THR A 141 3.71 43.94 20.35
C THR A 141 2.67 43.89 21.47
N GLU A 142 1.42 43.55 21.15
CA GLU A 142 0.31 43.57 22.11
C GLU A 142 0.13 42.20 22.79
N GLU A 143 0.33 42.16 24.10
CA GLU A 143 0.28 40.92 24.91
C GLU A 143 -1.04 40.17 24.83
N ARG A 144 -2.17 40.84 24.55
CA ARG A 144 -3.51 40.22 24.52
C ARG A 144 -3.71 39.24 23.37
N GLU A 145 -2.86 39.25 22.34
CA GLU A 145 -2.92 38.31 21.21
C GLU A 145 -2.04 37.07 21.40
N LYS A 146 -1.25 37.00 22.47
CA LYS A 146 -0.38 35.86 22.76
C LYS A 146 -1.19 34.71 23.34
N LEU A 147 -1.39 33.64 22.56
CA LEU A 147 -2.18 32.49 22.99
C LEU A 147 -1.56 31.71 24.17
N LEU A 148 -0.25 31.85 24.44
CA LEU A 148 0.48 31.19 25.52
C LEU A 148 1.63 32.09 26.05
N PRO A 149 2.00 31.99 27.35
CA PRO A 149 3.00 32.87 27.98
C PRO A 149 4.44 32.69 27.46
N ASP A 150 5.20 33.79 27.42
CA ASP A 150 6.56 33.89 26.85
C ASP A 150 7.59 32.90 27.44
N ALA A 151 7.37 32.39 28.66
CA ALA A 151 8.25 31.40 29.28
C ALA A 151 8.27 30.07 28.52
N VAL A 152 7.14 29.66 27.95
CA VAL A 152 7.04 28.41 27.16
C VAL A 152 7.55 28.62 25.72
N CYS A 153 7.49 29.86 25.22
CA CYS A 153 7.92 30.19 23.86
C CYS A 153 9.44 30.37 23.69
N ARG A 154 10.21 30.62 24.77
CA ARG A 154 11.66 30.81 24.65
C ARG A 154 12.42 29.51 24.35
N ASP A 155 11.97 28.36 24.84
CA ASP A 155 12.74 27.12 24.75
C ASP A 155 12.65 26.38 23.41
N ILE A 156 11.71 26.76 22.53
CA ILE A 156 11.54 26.10 21.21
C ILE A 156 11.99 27.03 20.06
N ARG A 157 12.36 28.29 20.35
CA ARG A 157 12.38 29.38 19.37
C ARG A 157 13.46 29.33 18.27
N PRO A 158 14.62 28.65 18.39
CA PRO A 158 15.57 28.54 17.26
C PRO A 158 15.62 27.18 16.52
N VAL A 159 15.01 26.09 17.01
CA VAL A 159 15.35 24.72 16.57
C VAL A 159 14.65 24.25 15.28
N MET A 160 13.65 24.97 14.77
CA MET A 160 13.30 24.82 13.35
C MET A 160 14.00 25.90 12.56
N GLU A 161 15.26 25.65 12.21
CA GLU A 161 15.85 26.39 11.11
C GLU A 161 14.89 26.31 9.92
N LYS A 162 14.54 27.47 9.36
CA LYS A 162 13.79 27.55 8.10
C LYS A 162 14.40 26.64 7.01
N SER A 163 15.71 26.38 7.13
CA SER A 163 16.47 25.40 6.34
C SER A 163 15.98 23.96 6.54
N TYR A 164 15.91 23.45 7.79
CA TYR A 164 15.45 22.11 8.11
C TYR A 164 14.04 21.83 7.55
N GLN A 165 13.05 22.68 7.88
CA GLN A 165 11.69 22.48 7.39
C GLN A 165 11.61 22.53 5.87
N GLY A 166 12.36 23.45 5.24
CA GLY A 166 12.43 23.56 3.79
C GLY A 166 13.05 22.32 3.13
N CYS A 167 14.08 21.74 3.74
CA CYS A 167 14.73 20.51 3.26
C CYS A 167 13.85 19.29 3.49
N LEU A 168 13.19 19.17 4.66
CA LEU A 168 12.25 18.08 4.95
C LEU A 168 11.09 18.09 3.97
N GLN A 169 10.49 19.25 3.73
CA GLN A 169 9.45 19.41 2.73
C GLN A 169 9.93 18.95 1.35
N LYS A 170 11.12 19.39 0.92
CA LYS A 170 11.67 19.00 -0.39
C LYS A 170 11.85 17.49 -0.48
N ALA A 171 12.51 16.87 0.49
CA ALA A 171 12.76 15.43 0.52
C ALA A 171 11.44 14.63 0.51
N ALA A 172 10.45 15.03 1.31
CA ALA A 172 9.13 14.40 1.33
C ALA A 172 8.40 14.54 -0.02
N LEU A 173 8.46 15.71 -0.65
CA LEU A 173 7.87 15.92 -1.97
C LEU A 173 8.58 15.13 -3.07
N PHE A 174 9.89 14.87 -2.94
CA PHE A 174 10.62 13.99 -3.85
C PHE A 174 10.20 12.52 -3.65
N ALA A 175 9.96 12.10 -2.41
CA ALA A 175 9.48 10.76 -2.07
C ALA A 175 8.07 10.46 -2.61
N VAL A 176 7.24 11.46 -2.91
CA VAL A 176 5.92 11.27 -3.56
C VAL A 176 6.01 10.44 -4.84
N HIS A 177 7.08 10.62 -5.63
CA HIS A 177 7.27 9.89 -6.88
C HIS A 177 7.58 8.39 -6.68
N LYS A 178 8.03 7.99 -5.48
CA LYS A 178 8.28 6.60 -5.10
C LYS A 178 7.07 5.98 -4.40
N VAL A 179 6.46 6.71 -3.47
CA VAL A 179 5.39 6.21 -2.61
C VAL A 179 4.02 6.22 -3.31
N CYS A 180 3.70 7.25 -4.08
CA CYS A 180 2.41 7.40 -4.75
C CYS A 180 2.42 6.73 -6.14
N VAL A 181 2.37 5.39 -6.16
CA VAL A 181 2.38 4.58 -7.40
C VAL A 181 1.12 4.75 -8.26
N THR A 182 -0.05 4.94 -7.65
CA THR A 182 -1.33 5.11 -8.35
C THR A 182 -1.89 6.53 -8.13
N PRO A 183 -2.78 7.01 -9.02
CA PRO A 183 -3.53 8.24 -8.79
C PRO A 183 -4.29 8.25 -7.47
N THR A 184 -4.85 7.11 -7.03
CA THR A 184 -5.56 7.04 -5.74
C THR A 184 -4.64 7.35 -4.57
N HIS A 185 -3.39 6.88 -4.57
CA HIS A 185 -2.41 7.26 -3.55
C HIS A 185 -2.09 8.75 -3.60
N LEU A 186 -1.97 9.33 -4.81
CA LEU A 186 -1.71 10.75 -4.98
C LEU A 186 -2.89 11.60 -4.46
N PHE A 187 -4.13 11.20 -4.76
CA PHE A 187 -5.34 11.88 -4.28
C PHE A 187 -5.43 11.84 -2.75
N THR A 188 -5.22 10.68 -2.14
CA THR A 188 -5.19 10.53 -0.68
C THR A 188 -4.07 11.34 -0.02
N PHE A 189 -2.86 11.35 -0.60
CA PHE A 189 -1.77 12.20 -0.12
C PHE A 189 -2.11 13.69 -0.15
N ILE A 190 -2.78 14.16 -1.21
CA ILE A 190 -3.19 15.56 -1.36
C ILE A 190 -4.27 15.93 -0.32
N ASP A 191 -5.22 15.03 -0.08
CA ASP A 191 -6.22 15.22 0.97
C ASP A 191 -5.55 15.32 2.35
N TYR A 192 -4.61 14.44 2.66
CA TYR A 192 -3.83 14.51 3.90
C TYR A 192 -2.99 15.80 3.99
N CYS A 193 -2.39 16.25 2.90
CA CYS A 193 -1.70 17.55 2.85
C CYS A 193 -2.62 18.72 3.20
N LYS A 194 -3.89 18.66 2.78
CA LYS A 194 -4.92 19.66 3.10
C LYS A 194 -5.26 19.63 4.59
N VAL A 195 -5.48 18.45 5.17
CA VAL A 195 -5.73 18.29 6.60
C VAL A 195 -4.55 18.79 7.44
N VAL A 196 -3.34 18.32 7.15
CA VAL A 196 -2.12 18.77 7.85
C VAL A 196 -1.96 20.28 7.77
N SER A 197 -2.23 20.89 6.61
CA SER A 197 -2.11 22.34 6.43
C SER A 197 -3.21 23.13 7.15
N LYS A 198 -4.41 22.57 7.32
CA LYS A 198 -5.50 23.21 8.05
C LYS A 198 -5.25 23.19 9.55
N GLU A 199 -4.75 22.07 10.08
CA GLU A 199 -4.54 21.87 11.52
C GLU A 199 -3.20 22.40 12.03
N SER A 200 -2.12 22.31 11.23
CA SER A 200 -0.78 22.80 11.62
C SER A 200 -0.39 24.13 10.99
N GLY A 201 -1.18 24.61 10.02
CA GLY A 201 -0.86 25.81 9.26
C GLY A 201 -0.94 27.08 10.09
N LEU A 202 0.00 28.00 9.87
CA LEU A 202 0.00 29.33 10.50
C LEU A 202 -1.14 30.22 10.03
N LYS A 203 -1.67 29.95 8.83
CA LYS A 203 -2.84 30.61 8.28
C LYS A 203 -4.07 29.78 8.67
N LYS A 204 -4.99 30.38 9.44
CA LYS A 204 -6.36 29.85 9.59
C LYS A 204 -6.93 29.62 8.18
N ASP A 205 -7.32 28.38 7.90
CA ASP A 205 -7.87 27.94 6.61
C ASP A 205 -6.89 27.98 5.42
N SER A 206 -5.66 27.50 5.61
CA SER A 206 -4.79 27.17 4.48
C SER A 206 -5.41 26.05 3.63
N ASN A 207 -5.61 26.29 2.34
CA ASN A 207 -6.19 25.30 1.41
C ASN A 207 -5.25 24.12 1.10
N GLY A 208 -4.09 24.00 1.75
CA GLY A 208 -3.16 22.91 1.52
C GLY A 208 -2.33 23.01 0.23
N TRP A 209 -2.42 24.10 -0.54
CA TRP A 209 -1.70 24.24 -1.81
C TRP A 209 -0.54 25.22 -1.74
N GLY A 210 0.68 24.75 -2.00
CA GLY A 210 1.89 25.58 -2.11
C GLY A 210 2.59 25.41 -3.45
N ARG A 211 3.51 26.32 -3.81
CA ARG A 211 4.25 26.26 -5.09
C ARG A 211 5.02 24.94 -5.27
N ALA A 212 5.63 24.44 -4.20
CA ALA A 212 6.39 23.19 -4.23
C ALA A 212 5.48 21.99 -4.48
N LEU A 213 4.38 21.85 -3.73
CA LEU A 213 3.40 20.77 -3.93
C LEU A 213 2.81 20.78 -5.35
N ARG A 214 2.44 21.96 -5.88
CA ARG A 214 1.95 22.07 -7.27
C ARG A 214 3.00 21.60 -8.27
N ALA A 215 4.27 21.98 -8.08
CA ALA A 215 5.36 21.55 -8.95
C ALA A 215 5.58 20.03 -8.89
N THR A 216 5.49 19.42 -7.70
CA THR A 216 5.57 17.96 -7.51
C THR A 216 4.43 17.24 -8.24
N VAL A 217 3.19 17.68 -8.06
CA VAL A 217 2.04 17.07 -8.75
C VAL A 217 2.18 17.21 -10.27
N VAL A 218 2.56 18.39 -10.78
CA VAL A 218 2.84 18.59 -12.21
C VAL A 218 3.90 17.60 -12.70
N LYS A 219 5.02 17.47 -11.97
CA LYS A 219 6.11 16.56 -12.34
C LYS A 219 5.67 15.10 -12.29
N TRP A 220 4.76 14.73 -11.38
CA TRP A 220 4.23 13.37 -11.27
C TRP A 220 3.51 12.94 -12.56
N TYR A 221 2.67 13.80 -13.13
CA TYR A 221 1.98 13.52 -14.40
C TYR A 221 2.93 13.40 -15.60
N TYR A 222 3.98 14.22 -15.66
CA TYR A 222 4.97 14.17 -16.72
C TYR A 222 6.00 13.04 -16.56
N ASN A 223 6.02 12.36 -15.41
CA ASN A 223 6.92 11.22 -15.15
C ASN A 223 6.39 9.89 -15.71
N HIS A 224 5.26 9.91 -16.41
CA HIS A 224 4.69 8.73 -17.07
C HIS A 224 4.80 8.87 -18.58
N THR A 225 5.09 7.77 -19.28
CA THR A 225 4.91 7.70 -20.73
C THR A 225 3.44 7.97 -21.09
N PRO A 226 3.14 8.47 -22.30
CA PRO A 226 1.76 8.76 -22.70
C PRO A 226 0.83 7.55 -22.55
N ASN A 227 1.26 6.36 -22.98
CA ASN A 227 0.49 5.13 -22.85
C ASN A 227 0.18 4.78 -21.39
N ARG A 228 1.19 4.87 -20.51
CA ARG A 228 0.99 4.63 -19.07
C ARG A 228 0.06 5.67 -18.48
N LEU A 229 0.20 6.93 -18.86
CA LEU A 229 -0.64 8.01 -18.38
C LEU A 229 -2.10 7.81 -18.81
N ALA A 230 -2.36 7.46 -20.07
CA ALA A 230 -3.70 7.17 -20.59
C ALA A 230 -4.38 6.02 -19.81
N PHE A 231 -3.64 4.96 -19.52
CA PHE A 231 -4.12 3.85 -18.70
C PHE A 231 -4.48 4.30 -17.27
N ILE A 232 -3.55 4.96 -16.54
CA ILE A 232 -3.81 5.29 -15.13
C ILE A 232 -4.96 6.28 -14.96
N ILE A 233 -5.14 7.25 -15.88
CA ILE A 233 -6.19 8.27 -15.73
C ILE A 233 -7.59 7.74 -16.01
N THR A 234 -7.69 6.70 -16.83
CA THR A 234 -8.96 6.07 -17.19
C THR A 234 -9.35 4.99 -16.19
N LYS A 235 -8.36 4.29 -15.60
CA LYS A 235 -8.56 3.30 -14.54
C LYS A 235 -8.90 3.94 -13.19
N TYR A 236 -8.12 4.93 -12.74
CA TYR A 236 -8.23 5.50 -11.39
C TYR A 236 -8.81 6.91 -11.40
N ARG A 237 -10.09 7.03 -11.77
CA ARG A 237 -10.70 8.33 -12.10
C ARG A 237 -10.91 9.29 -10.91
N TYR A 238 -11.12 8.76 -9.71
CA TYR A 238 -11.55 9.54 -8.54
C TYR A 238 -11.22 8.85 -7.21
N ARG A 239 -10.80 9.62 -6.20
CA ARG A 239 -10.68 9.20 -4.79
C ARG A 239 -10.59 10.42 -3.86
N GLU A 240 -11.06 10.31 -2.61
CA GLU A 240 -10.99 11.40 -1.60
C GLU A 240 -11.45 12.78 -2.12
N SER A 241 -12.56 12.84 -2.86
CA SER A 241 -13.07 14.08 -3.46
C SER A 241 -12.17 14.75 -4.51
N TYR A 242 -11.13 14.07 -4.98
CA TYR A 242 -10.28 14.52 -6.07
C TYR A 242 -10.45 13.67 -7.32
N SER A 243 -10.54 14.35 -8.46
CA SER A 243 -10.37 13.79 -9.80
C SER A 243 -9.09 14.33 -10.44
N HIS A 244 -8.68 13.72 -11.57
CA HIS A 244 -7.59 14.26 -12.39
C HIS A 244 -7.84 15.70 -12.81
N ARG A 245 -9.10 16.06 -13.14
CA ARG A 245 -9.45 17.42 -13.55
C ARG A 245 -9.24 18.42 -12.41
N ASP A 246 -9.59 18.04 -11.18
CA ASP A 246 -9.36 18.89 -10.01
C ASP A 246 -7.88 19.19 -9.83
N LEU A 247 -7.02 18.16 -9.97
CA LEU A 247 -5.58 18.36 -9.88
C LEU A 247 -5.03 19.23 -11.01
N PHE A 248 -5.53 19.08 -12.23
CA PHE A 248 -5.17 19.95 -13.36
C PHE A 248 -5.51 21.41 -13.10
N CYS A 249 -6.71 21.66 -12.56
CA CYS A 249 -7.16 23.00 -12.18
C CYS A 249 -6.33 23.58 -11.03
N LEU A 250 -6.13 22.81 -9.95
CA LEU A 250 -5.46 23.25 -8.72
C LEU A 250 -3.95 23.45 -8.87
N CYS A 251 -3.32 22.67 -9.76
CA CYS A 251 -1.87 22.71 -9.99
C CYS A 251 -1.47 23.50 -11.23
N HIS A 252 -2.43 23.91 -12.06
CA HIS A 252 -2.19 24.50 -13.38
C HIS A 252 -1.28 23.61 -14.23
N ILE A 253 -1.72 22.35 -14.41
CA ILE A 253 -1.00 21.39 -15.26
C ILE A 253 -1.21 21.80 -16.71
N HIS A 254 -0.18 22.40 -17.28
CA HIS A 254 -0.10 22.76 -18.69
C HIS A 254 1.37 22.77 -19.10
N PRO A 255 1.67 22.51 -20.38
CA PRO A 255 3.02 22.61 -20.89
C PRO A 255 3.58 24.01 -20.67
N LYS A 256 4.84 24.10 -20.28
CA LYS A 256 5.55 25.36 -20.08
C LYS A 256 6.59 25.51 -21.18
N ARG A 257 6.70 26.71 -21.74
CA ARG A 257 7.76 27.05 -22.71
C ARG A 257 9.17 26.85 -22.16
N SER A 258 9.32 26.83 -20.83
CA SER A 258 10.58 26.60 -20.14
C SER A 258 11.01 25.13 -20.07
N PHE A 259 10.20 24.19 -20.54
CA PHE A 259 10.59 22.78 -20.62
C PHE A 259 11.67 22.61 -21.68
N SER A 260 12.73 21.84 -21.38
CA SER A 260 13.78 21.49 -22.35
C SER A 260 13.20 20.73 -23.53
N SER A 261 13.83 20.78 -24.70
CA SER A 261 13.38 20.03 -25.90
C SER A 261 13.29 18.52 -25.67
N GLU A 262 14.11 17.96 -24.78
CA GLU A 262 14.13 16.55 -24.39
C GLU A 262 13.04 16.18 -23.36
N HIS A 263 12.30 17.17 -22.85
CA HIS A 263 11.25 16.89 -21.88
C HIS A 263 10.17 15.99 -22.51
N ASN A 264 9.77 14.94 -21.80
CA ASN A 264 8.80 13.91 -22.22
C ASN A 264 7.57 14.48 -22.95
N TYR A 265 7.03 15.60 -22.46
CA TYR A 265 5.94 16.33 -23.15
C TYR A 265 6.24 16.68 -24.63
N TRP A 266 7.41 17.26 -24.94
CA TRP A 266 7.73 17.67 -26.32
C TRP A 266 8.06 16.49 -27.22
N GLN A 267 8.57 15.40 -26.64
CA GLN A 267 8.77 14.14 -27.37
C GLN A 267 7.45 13.50 -27.81
N HIS A 268 6.37 13.70 -27.04
CA HIS A 268 5.05 13.10 -27.29
C HIS A 268 3.90 14.12 -27.28
N GLN A 269 4.12 15.29 -27.90
CA GLN A 269 3.23 16.45 -27.75
C GLN A 269 1.75 16.14 -28.06
N LYS A 270 1.49 15.47 -29.19
CA LYS A 270 0.15 15.12 -29.65
C LYS A 270 -0.60 14.27 -28.61
N GLU A 271 0.04 13.21 -28.15
CA GLU A 271 -0.55 12.25 -27.20
C GLU A 271 -0.86 12.93 -25.86
N TYR A 272 0.08 13.71 -25.31
CA TYR A 272 -0.18 14.47 -24.09
C TYR A 272 -1.32 15.48 -24.25
N ASP A 273 -1.36 16.21 -25.35
CA ASP A 273 -2.42 17.18 -25.60
C ASP A 273 -3.79 16.49 -25.65
N ASP A 274 -3.89 15.31 -26.24
CA ASP A 274 -5.15 14.55 -26.32
C ASP A 274 -5.57 13.96 -24.97
N ILE A 275 -4.63 13.43 -24.19
CA ILE A 275 -4.85 13.02 -22.80
C ILE A 275 -5.36 14.21 -21.97
N PHE A 276 -4.72 15.37 -22.08
CA PHE A 276 -5.10 16.56 -21.31
C PHE A 276 -6.47 17.12 -21.74
N LYS A 277 -6.80 17.08 -23.03
CA LYS A 277 -8.14 17.40 -23.53
C LYS A 277 -9.19 16.47 -22.92
N HIS A 278 -8.92 15.17 -22.82
CA HIS A 278 -9.84 14.22 -22.19
C HIS A 278 -10.08 14.56 -20.71
N ILE A 279 -9.03 14.80 -19.93
CA ILE A 279 -9.14 15.21 -18.53
C ILE A 279 -9.98 16.49 -18.39
N ALA A 280 -9.79 17.45 -19.31
CA ALA A 280 -10.53 18.71 -19.34
C ALA A 280 -12.00 18.59 -19.82
N ARG A 281 -12.48 17.43 -20.28
CA ARG A 281 -13.87 17.23 -20.74
C ARG A 281 -14.79 16.62 -19.68
N ASN A 282 -14.27 15.81 -18.75
CA ASN A 282 -15.04 14.95 -17.82
C ASN A 282 -16.02 15.64 -16.83
N HIS A 283 -16.35 16.94 -16.97
CA HIS A 283 -17.33 17.64 -16.13
C HIS A 283 -18.58 18.12 -16.88
N LYS A 284 -18.79 17.75 -18.16
CA LYS A 284 -20.01 18.10 -18.92
C LYS A 284 -21.26 17.27 -18.51
N GLY A 285 -21.31 16.76 -17.27
CA GLY A 285 -22.55 16.40 -16.62
C GLY A 285 -23.08 17.62 -15.86
N ASN A 286 -24.13 18.24 -16.41
CA ASN A 286 -24.90 19.36 -15.88
C ASN A 286 -24.25 20.76 -15.90
N GLU A 287 -24.93 21.66 -16.62
CA GLU A 287 -24.83 23.13 -16.65
C GLU A 287 -23.85 23.82 -17.64
N LYS A 288 -24.48 24.22 -18.75
CA LYS A 288 -24.34 25.42 -19.60
C LYS A 288 -22.94 25.88 -20.06
N GLU A 289 -22.83 25.85 -21.38
CA GLU A 289 -21.77 26.38 -22.25
C GLU A 289 -21.27 27.78 -21.87
N GLY A 290 -20.01 27.84 -21.44
CA GLY A 290 -19.30 29.07 -21.09
C GLY A 290 -18.02 29.26 -21.91
N LYS A 291 -18.18 29.91 -23.07
CA LYS A 291 -17.26 30.81 -23.79
C LYS A 291 -15.75 30.49 -23.79
N GLU A 292 -15.32 30.10 -24.98
CA GLU A 292 -13.95 29.94 -25.48
C GLU A 292 -13.06 31.17 -25.22
N ARG A 293 -12.01 30.98 -24.39
CA ARG A 293 -11.02 32.01 -24.05
C ARG A 293 -10.02 32.16 -25.20
N LYS A 294 -10.15 33.24 -25.98
CA LYS A 294 -9.15 33.68 -26.98
C LYS A 294 -7.77 33.83 -26.34
N ARG A 295 -6.81 33.02 -26.79
CA ARG A 295 -5.39 33.07 -26.42
C ARG A 295 -4.77 34.39 -26.89
N ARG A 296 -4.54 35.34 -25.98
CA ARG A 296 -3.66 36.49 -26.24
C ARG A 296 -2.21 36.03 -26.10
N GLN A 297 -1.52 35.89 -27.22
CA GLN A 297 -0.06 35.82 -27.28
C GLN A 297 0.49 37.23 -27.01
N GLU A 298 0.73 37.57 -25.75
CA GLU A 298 1.57 38.72 -25.41
C GLU A 298 2.95 38.21 -25.00
N LEU A 299 3.95 38.61 -25.79
CA LEU A 299 5.37 38.39 -25.53
C LEU A 299 5.78 39.17 -24.28
N LEU A 300 5.89 38.48 -23.15
CA LEU A 300 6.50 39.03 -21.94
C LEU A 300 8.01 38.73 -21.96
N PRO A 301 8.90 39.72 -21.72
CA PRO A 301 10.34 39.52 -21.79
C PRO A 301 10.86 38.67 -20.63
N ASP A 302 11.93 37.90 -20.91
CA ASP A 302 12.62 37.00 -19.99
C ASP A 302 13.04 37.68 -18.69
N LYS A 303 12.18 37.59 -17.66
CA LYS A 303 12.59 37.86 -16.29
C LYS A 303 13.38 36.67 -15.79
N GLN A 304 14.70 36.80 -15.86
CA GLN A 304 15.64 35.92 -15.17
C GLN A 304 15.20 35.75 -13.72
N SER A 305 14.80 34.52 -13.39
CA SER A 305 14.32 34.11 -12.08
C SER A 305 15.46 34.29 -11.06
N LYS A 306 15.33 35.30 -10.18
CA LYS A 306 16.10 35.40 -8.92
C LYS A 306 15.72 34.23 -8.00
N ARG A 307 16.26 33.04 -8.26
CA ARG A 307 16.22 31.90 -7.34
C ARG A 307 17.60 31.79 -6.71
N GLY A 308 17.65 31.70 -5.38
CA GLY A 308 18.89 31.61 -4.62
C GLY A 308 19.80 30.54 -5.22
N ARG A 309 20.97 30.96 -5.69
CA ARG A 309 22.06 30.08 -6.06
C ARG A 309 22.51 29.37 -4.79
N LEU A 310 22.54 28.04 -4.82
CA LEU A 310 23.33 27.27 -3.87
C LEU A 310 24.80 27.62 -4.09
N ASP A 311 25.60 27.52 -3.03
CA ASP A 311 27.02 27.85 -3.03
C ASP A 311 27.75 27.02 -4.12
N PRO A 312 28.52 27.65 -5.03
CA PRO A 312 29.31 26.96 -6.03
C PRO A 312 30.20 25.84 -5.45
N GLU A 313 30.75 26.04 -4.24
CA GLU A 313 31.68 25.11 -3.62
C GLU A 313 30.98 23.83 -3.15
N GLU A 314 29.79 23.96 -2.56
CA GLU A 314 28.94 22.79 -2.21
C GLU A 314 28.46 22.04 -3.45
N THR A 315 28.15 22.76 -4.52
CA THR A 315 27.66 22.15 -5.77
C THR A 315 28.74 21.29 -6.43
N GLU A 316 30.00 21.73 -6.39
CA GLU A 316 31.13 21.01 -6.94
C GLU A 316 31.51 19.79 -6.09
N GLN A 317 31.43 19.89 -4.76
CA GLN A 317 31.71 18.75 -3.88
C GLN A 317 30.67 17.63 -4.06
N VAL A 318 29.39 17.98 -4.20
CA VAL A 318 28.32 17.00 -4.50
C VAL A 318 28.50 16.40 -5.90
N ARG A 319 28.98 17.18 -6.88
CA ARG A 319 29.28 16.70 -8.24
C ARG A 319 30.36 15.62 -8.23
N LYS A 320 31.48 15.86 -7.53
CA LYS A 320 32.59 14.90 -7.43
C LYS A 320 32.15 13.58 -6.78
N ASN A 321 31.48 13.65 -5.64
CA ASN A 321 30.99 12.45 -4.94
C ASN A 321 30.02 11.62 -5.81
N LEU A 322 29.25 12.29 -6.68
CA LEU A 322 28.28 11.62 -7.55
C LEU A 322 28.91 11.07 -8.85
N GLU A 323 30.00 11.68 -9.34
CA GLU A 323 30.80 11.16 -10.45
C GLU A 323 31.55 9.88 -10.05
N GLU A 324 32.12 9.81 -8.85
CA GLU A 324 32.72 8.59 -8.29
C GLU A 324 31.72 7.42 -8.24
N LEU A 325 30.51 7.66 -7.70
CA LEU A 325 29.44 6.65 -7.64
C LEU A 325 28.93 6.20 -9.01
N ASN A 326 28.97 7.08 -10.03
CA ASN A 326 28.57 6.71 -11.39
C ASN A 326 29.66 5.90 -12.10
N LEU A 327 30.94 6.13 -11.79
CA LEU A 327 32.07 5.40 -12.35
C LEU A 327 32.10 3.94 -11.86
N GLU A 328 31.87 3.72 -10.56
CA GLU A 328 31.72 2.36 -9.99
C GLU A 328 30.55 1.60 -10.64
N ARG A 329 29.46 2.31 -10.97
CA ARG A 329 28.29 1.72 -11.64
C ARG A 329 28.48 1.40 -13.12
N SER A 330 29.38 2.09 -13.82
CA SER A 330 29.68 1.73 -15.22
C SER A 330 30.44 0.41 -15.31
N GLU A 331 31.21 0.05 -14.29
CA GLU A 331 31.94 -1.23 -14.26
C GLU A 331 31.02 -2.41 -13.93
N GLU A 332 29.91 -2.20 -13.21
CA GLU A 332 28.95 -3.29 -12.89
C GLU A 332 27.84 -3.50 -13.94
N LYS A 333 27.66 -2.59 -14.92
CA LYS A 333 26.49 -2.60 -15.83
C LYS A 333 26.68 -3.31 -17.17
N GLU A 334 27.77 -4.02 -17.41
CA GLU A 334 27.89 -4.85 -18.63
C GLU A 334 27.06 -6.14 -18.60
N ALA A 335 26.29 -6.42 -17.54
CA ALA A 335 25.42 -7.60 -17.45
C ALA A 335 23.92 -7.25 -17.33
N SER A 336 23.33 -6.62 -18.36
CA SER A 336 21.89 -6.75 -18.69
C SER A 336 21.55 -5.93 -19.95
N LYS A 337 21.89 -6.45 -21.13
CA LYS A 337 21.42 -5.92 -22.42
C LYS A 337 20.70 -7.05 -23.14
N ASP A 338 19.41 -7.20 -22.93
CA ASP A 338 18.53 -7.98 -23.82
C ASP A 338 17.07 -7.55 -23.60
N PHE A 339 16.62 -6.56 -24.37
CA PHE A 339 15.20 -6.37 -24.70
C PHE A 339 15.17 -5.56 -26.01
N VAL A 340 15.44 -6.24 -27.12
CA VAL A 340 15.40 -5.67 -28.48
C VAL A 340 14.01 -5.94 -29.06
N GLY A 341 13.25 -4.88 -29.27
CA GLY A 341 11.89 -4.92 -29.81
C GLY A 341 11.83 -5.34 -31.27
N LEU A 342 10.96 -6.30 -31.57
CA LEU A 342 10.46 -6.57 -32.91
C LEU A 342 9.26 -5.64 -33.17
N ALA A 343 9.40 -4.78 -34.18
CA ALA A 343 8.47 -3.70 -34.48
C ALA A 343 7.15 -4.19 -35.07
N ASN A 344 6.06 -4.02 -34.32
CA ASN A 344 4.68 -4.01 -34.83
C ASN A 344 4.06 -2.63 -34.54
N PRO A 345 3.09 -2.12 -35.33
CA PRO A 345 2.62 -0.74 -35.20
C PRO A 345 1.81 -0.57 -33.91
N PHE A 346 2.44 0.02 -32.90
CA PHE A 346 1.83 0.23 -31.58
C PHE A 346 0.65 1.21 -31.68
N VAL A 347 -0.49 0.83 -31.10
CA VAL A 347 -1.62 1.73 -30.92
C VAL A 347 -1.23 2.81 -29.90
N ASP A 348 -1.37 4.08 -30.25
CA ASP A 348 -0.90 5.21 -29.43
C ASP A 348 -1.86 5.58 -28.28
N ALA A 349 -1.40 6.43 -27.36
CA ALA A 349 -2.20 6.85 -26.22
C ALA A 349 -3.47 7.62 -26.63
N THR A 350 -3.45 8.31 -27.79
CA THR A 350 -4.61 9.01 -28.34
C THR A 350 -5.71 8.01 -28.71
N ALA A 351 -5.37 6.94 -29.40
CA ALA A 351 -6.31 5.87 -29.75
C ALA A 351 -6.90 5.21 -28.50
N TYR A 352 -6.07 4.96 -27.47
CA TYR A 352 -6.52 4.42 -26.18
C TYR A 352 -7.59 5.30 -25.51
N ILE A 353 -7.36 6.60 -25.44
CA ILE A 353 -8.30 7.56 -24.85
C ILE A 353 -9.60 7.64 -25.67
N ASN A 354 -9.51 7.63 -27.00
CA ASN A 354 -10.67 7.64 -27.86
C ASN A 354 -11.51 6.37 -27.71
N ALA A 355 -10.86 5.20 -27.64
CA ALA A 355 -11.50 3.93 -27.37
C ALA A 355 -12.18 3.90 -26.00
N PHE A 356 -11.54 4.46 -24.98
CA PHE A 356 -12.14 4.57 -23.65
C PHE A 356 -13.40 5.44 -23.67
N ASN A 357 -13.33 6.62 -24.30
CA ASN A 357 -14.50 7.50 -24.44
C ASN A 357 -15.64 6.80 -25.19
N ARG A 358 -15.31 6.13 -26.30
CA ARG A 358 -16.28 5.35 -27.07
C ARG A 358 -16.95 4.30 -26.20
N LEU A 359 -16.18 3.51 -25.45
CA LEU A 359 -16.70 2.50 -24.53
C LEU A 359 -17.65 3.09 -23.48
N GLN A 360 -17.37 4.28 -22.94
CA GLN A 360 -18.28 4.94 -21.98
C GLN A 360 -19.63 5.31 -22.61
N GLU A 361 -19.66 5.67 -23.89
CA GLU A 361 -20.83 6.17 -24.61
C GLU A 361 -21.72 5.06 -25.18
N LEU A 362 -21.18 3.87 -25.46
CA LEU A 362 -21.92 2.75 -26.07
C LEU A 362 -23.18 2.38 -25.29
N ALA A 363 -24.30 2.13 -25.97
CA ALA A 363 -25.49 1.56 -25.34
C ALA A 363 -25.32 0.06 -25.12
N SER A 364 -26.12 -0.55 -24.22
CA SER A 364 -26.06 -2.00 -24.00
C SER A 364 -26.35 -2.83 -25.26
N ALA A 365 -27.07 -2.26 -26.23
CA ALA A 365 -27.30 -2.86 -27.55
C ALA A 365 -26.01 -2.98 -28.40
N ASN A 366 -24.96 -2.20 -28.09
CA ASN A 366 -23.67 -2.24 -28.77
C ASN A 366 -22.67 -3.15 -28.04
N LEU A 367 -23.13 -4.32 -27.59
CA LEU A 367 -22.34 -5.26 -26.79
C LEU A 367 -21.07 -5.74 -27.51
N GLU A 368 -21.19 -6.14 -28.78
CA GLU A 368 -20.06 -6.63 -29.58
C GLU A 368 -18.96 -5.57 -29.73
N GLU A 369 -19.33 -4.32 -30.00
CA GLU A 369 -18.36 -3.22 -30.07
C GLU A 369 -17.67 -2.98 -28.72
N ALA A 370 -18.40 -3.09 -27.60
CA ALA A 370 -17.83 -2.97 -26.27
C ALA A 370 -16.80 -4.09 -26.01
N ILE A 371 -17.10 -5.32 -26.42
CA ILE A 371 -16.20 -6.48 -26.31
C ILE A 371 -14.95 -6.27 -27.15
N THR A 372 -15.10 -5.85 -28.41
CA THR A 372 -13.98 -5.53 -29.30
C THR A 372 -13.04 -4.49 -28.67
N LEU A 373 -13.60 -3.41 -28.10
CA LEU A 373 -12.80 -2.39 -27.43
C LEU A 373 -12.07 -2.93 -26.18
N ILE A 374 -12.72 -3.77 -25.38
CA ILE A 374 -12.10 -4.42 -24.22
C ILE A 374 -10.93 -5.30 -24.64
N LEU A 375 -11.12 -6.14 -25.66
CA LEU A 375 -10.10 -7.06 -26.16
C LEU A 375 -8.93 -6.32 -26.82
N GLN A 376 -9.23 -5.30 -27.63
CA GLN A 376 -8.24 -4.53 -28.38
C GLN A 376 -7.34 -3.69 -27.46
N TYR A 377 -7.94 -2.97 -26.52
CA TYR A 377 -7.25 -2.03 -25.65
C TYR A 377 -6.93 -2.58 -24.26
N GLY A 378 -7.33 -3.83 -23.97
CA GLY A 378 -7.08 -4.48 -22.69
C GLY A 378 -7.66 -3.71 -21.50
N PHE A 379 -8.87 -3.16 -21.65
CA PHE A 379 -9.54 -2.44 -20.57
C PHE A 379 -9.82 -3.36 -19.38
N GLU A 380 -9.67 -2.83 -18.17
CA GLU A 380 -9.97 -3.52 -16.94
C GLU A 380 -11.38 -3.18 -16.44
N LYS A 381 -11.87 -3.97 -15.49
CA LYS A 381 -13.22 -3.83 -14.90
C LYS A 381 -13.56 -2.40 -14.47
N GLU A 382 -12.63 -1.66 -13.87
CA GLU A 382 -12.84 -0.28 -13.39
C GLU A 382 -13.12 0.72 -14.53
N GLN A 383 -12.72 0.37 -15.75
CA GLN A 383 -12.90 1.16 -16.97
C GLN A 383 -14.19 0.78 -17.71
N VAL A 384 -14.76 -0.40 -17.44
CA VAL A 384 -15.99 -0.88 -18.10
C VAL A 384 -17.22 -0.28 -17.43
N PRO A 385 -18.16 0.33 -18.20
CA PRO A 385 -19.41 0.84 -17.66
C PRO A 385 -20.24 -0.24 -16.95
N GLN A 386 -20.91 0.12 -15.86
CA GLN A 386 -21.66 -0.83 -15.02
C GLN A 386 -22.71 -1.64 -15.80
N LYS A 387 -23.34 -1.03 -16.80
CA LYS A 387 -24.33 -1.68 -17.68
C LYS A 387 -23.77 -2.86 -18.49
N PHE A 388 -22.46 -2.88 -18.74
CA PHE A 388 -21.81 -3.99 -19.45
C PHE A 388 -21.37 -5.11 -18.50
N LEU A 389 -21.22 -4.82 -17.19
CA LEU A 389 -20.77 -5.82 -16.20
C LEU A 389 -21.86 -6.84 -15.84
N SER A 390 -23.06 -6.76 -16.41
CA SER A 390 -24.08 -7.82 -16.33
C SER A 390 -23.91 -8.91 -17.37
N PHE A 391 -23.14 -8.68 -18.44
CA PHE A 391 -22.98 -9.61 -19.57
C PHE A 391 -21.81 -10.57 -19.33
N LYS A 392 -22.02 -11.86 -19.57
CA LYS A 392 -20.98 -12.89 -19.42
C LYS A 392 -19.89 -12.76 -20.48
N GLU A 393 -20.26 -12.35 -21.68
CA GLU A 393 -19.37 -12.07 -22.81
C GLU A 393 -18.29 -11.05 -22.41
N VAL A 394 -18.70 -10.02 -21.67
CA VAL A 394 -17.81 -8.95 -21.17
C VAL A 394 -16.83 -9.49 -20.13
N TRP A 395 -17.31 -10.33 -19.20
CA TRP A 395 -16.41 -10.96 -18.22
C TRP A 395 -15.44 -11.95 -18.88
N GLY A 396 -15.90 -12.72 -19.87
CA GLY A 396 -15.04 -13.57 -20.69
C GLY A 396 -13.95 -12.75 -21.41
N ALA A 397 -14.29 -11.60 -21.99
CA ALA A 397 -13.32 -10.70 -22.60
C ALA A 397 -12.30 -10.14 -21.59
N LEU A 398 -12.75 -9.78 -20.38
CA LEU A 398 -11.87 -9.29 -19.31
C LEU A 398 -10.90 -10.37 -18.81
N LEU A 399 -11.31 -11.65 -18.79
CA LEU A 399 -10.48 -12.77 -18.34
C LEU A 399 -9.17 -12.89 -19.13
N ARG A 400 -9.15 -12.42 -20.38
CA ARG A 400 -7.97 -12.47 -21.27
C ARG A 400 -6.71 -11.91 -20.63
N ARG A 401 -6.83 -10.89 -19.77
CA ARG A 401 -5.69 -10.21 -19.10
C ARG A 401 -5.86 -10.04 -17.59
N MET A 402 -6.99 -10.47 -17.02
CA MET A 402 -7.27 -10.24 -15.60
C MET A 402 -6.15 -10.85 -14.74
N SER A 403 -5.60 -10.14 -13.75
CA SER A 403 -4.59 -10.74 -12.86
C SER A 403 -5.21 -11.82 -11.97
N LEU A 404 -4.40 -12.73 -11.39
CA LEU A 404 -4.95 -13.75 -10.50
C LEU A 404 -5.63 -13.14 -9.27
N SER A 405 -5.04 -12.08 -8.71
CA SER A 405 -5.68 -11.31 -7.63
C SER A 405 -7.05 -10.76 -8.03
N ALA A 406 -7.20 -10.29 -9.28
CA ALA A 406 -8.47 -9.78 -9.78
C ALA A 406 -9.47 -10.91 -10.08
N ILE A 407 -9.01 -12.08 -10.54
CA ILE A 407 -9.84 -13.28 -10.69
C ILE A 407 -10.44 -13.66 -9.33
N LEU A 408 -9.60 -13.87 -8.32
CA LEU A 408 -10.03 -14.28 -6.98
C LEU A 408 -11.05 -13.30 -6.38
N LYS A 409 -10.88 -12.00 -6.60
CA LYS A 409 -11.80 -10.95 -6.12
C LYS A 409 -13.13 -10.87 -6.88
N ASN A 410 -13.21 -11.43 -8.09
CA ASN A 410 -14.39 -11.30 -8.94
C ASN A 410 -15.03 -12.66 -9.29
N MET A 411 -14.54 -13.79 -8.78
CA MET A 411 -15.09 -15.11 -9.07
C MET A 411 -16.60 -15.17 -8.79
N ASP A 412 -17.03 -14.69 -7.62
CA ASP A 412 -18.44 -14.62 -7.22
C ASP A 412 -19.29 -13.89 -8.28
N LYS A 413 -18.76 -12.81 -8.87
CA LYS A 413 -19.45 -12.07 -9.92
C LYS A 413 -19.48 -12.84 -11.24
N MET A 414 -18.36 -13.44 -11.64
CA MET A 414 -18.26 -14.22 -12.88
C MET A 414 -19.18 -15.45 -12.84
N SER A 415 -19.28 -16.12 -11.70
CA SER A 415 -20.23 -17.21 -11.50
C SER A 415 -21.68 -16.75 -11.49
N SER A 416 -21.98 -15.60 -10.88
CA SER A 416 -23.36 -15.07 -10.83
C SER A 416 -23.90 -14.56 -12.18
N VAL A 417 -23.05 -14.47 -13.20
CA VAL A 417 -23.47 -14.14 -14.59
C VAL A 417 -23.39 -15.37 -15.49
N ASP A 418 -23.26 -16.56 -14.90
CA ASP A 418 -23.28 -17.83 -15.63
C ASP A 418 -22.14 -17.96 -16.66
N LEU A 419 -20.99 -17.31 -16.40
CA LEU A 419 -19.80 -17.40 -17.26
C LEU A 419 -19.25 -18.82 -17.36
N PHE A 420 -19.51 -19.63 -16.34
CA PHE A 420 -18.92 -20.95 -16.17
C PHE A 420 -19.91 -22.11 -16.39
N GLU A 421 -21.12 -21.84 -16.92
CA GLU A 421 -22.09 -22.89 -17.21
C GLU A 421 -21.72 -23.68 -18.47
N GLU A 422 -21.73 -25.01 -18.36
CA GLU A 422 -21.36 -25.93 -19.45
C GLU A 422 -22.47 -26.14 -20.50
N GLN A 423 -23.71 -25.73 -20.21
CA GLN A 423 -24.87 -26.03 -21.09
C GLN A 423 -24.94 -25.13 -22.32
N ASP A 424 -24.26 -24.00 -22.31
CA ASP A 424 -24.26 -23.03 -23.40
C ASP A 424 -23.08 -23.26 -24.35
N ALA A 425 -23.23 -22.76 -25.58
CA ALA A 425 -22.09 -22.65 -26.50
C ALA A 425 -20.93 -21.93 -25.80
N ASN A 426 -19.73 -22.50 -25.90
CA ASN A 426 -18.56 -21.99 -25.22
C ASN A 426 -18.33 -20.53 -25.64
N ILE A 427 -18.38 -19.62 -24.67
CA ILE A 427 -18.25 -18.19 -24.91
C ILE A 427 -16.89 -17.84 -25.54
N PHE A 428 -15.85 -18.65 -25.30
CA PHE A 428 -14.55 -18.47 -25.90
C PHE A 428 -14.52 -18.70 -27.40
N ASP A 429 -15.42 -19.52 -27.95
CA ASP A 429 -15.55 -19.70 -29.41
C ASP A 429 -16.04 -18.39 -30.06
N TYR A 430 -17.07 -17.77 -29.45
CA TYR A 430 -17.55 -16.46 -29.87
C TYR A 430 -16.47 -15.38 -29.73
N LEU A 431 -15.79 -15.32 -28.57
CA LEU A 431 -14.75 -14.32 -28.32
C LEU A 431 -13.52 -14.52 -29.22
N SER A 432 -13.18 -15.75 -29.58
CA SER A 432 -12.14 -16.05 -30.57
C SER A 432 -12.51 -15.49 -31.95
N GLY A 433 -13.77 -15.62 -32.35
CA GLY A 433 -14.32 -14.97 -33.54
C GLY A 433 -14.12 -13.45 -33.52
N VAL A 434 -14.51 -12.79 -32.42
CA VAL A 434 -14.29 -11.34 -32.27
C VAL A 434 -12.79 -10.99 -32.28
N LEU A 435 -11.97 -11.79 -31.60
CA LEU A 435 -10.54 -11.57 -31.47
C LEU A 435 -9.82 -11.65 -32.83
N SER A 436 -10.22 -12.57 -33.70
CA SER A 436 -9.65 -12.73 -35.05
C SER A 436 -9.86 -11.53 -35.98
N ASN A 437 -10.86 -10.68 -35.67
CA ASN A 437 -11.13 -9.45 -36.42
C ASN A 437 -10.30 -8.24 -35.92
N ILE A 438 -9.52 -8.39 -34.84
CA ILE A 438 -8.71 -7.30 -34.29
C ILE A 438 -7.30 -7.36 -34.89
N SER A 439 -6.94 -6.35 -35.68
CA SER A 439 -5.66 -6.29 -36.40
C SER A 439 -4.47 -5.80 -35.56
N SER A 440 -4.74 -5.07 -34.47
CA SER A 440 -3.71 -4.44 -33.63
C SER A 440 -4.18 -4.35 -32.19
N PHE A 441 -3.28 -4.59 -31.25
CA PHE A 441 -3.54 -4.54 -29.81
C PHE A 441 -2.76 -3.41 -29.16
N PHE A 442 -3.28 -2.86 -28.07
CA PHE A 442 -2.60 -1.80 -27.33
C PHE A 442 -1.44 -2.29 -26.46
N TYR A 443 -1.43 -3.58 -26.07
CA TYR A 443 -0.29 -4.17 -25.35
C TYR A 443 0.29 -5.33 -26.16
N ASP A 444 1.61 -5.49 -26.06
CA ASP A 444 2.42 -6.48 -26.80
C ASP A 444 2.82 -7.70 -25.93
N ASP A 445 2.08 -7.94 -24.85
CA ASP A 445 2.50 -8.87 -23.81
C ASP A 445 1.89 -10.28 -23.99
N TYR A 446 2.39 -11.02 -24.99
CA TYR A 446 1.90 -12.36 -25.34
C TYR A 446 1.85 -13.33 -24.15
N GLU A 447 2.72 -13.20 -23.15
CA GLU A 447 2.77 -14.11 -21.98
C GLU A 447 1.51 -14.02 -21.08
N ASN A 448 0.75 -12.94 -21.21
CA ASN A 448 -0.39 -12.63 -20.35
C ASN A 448 -1.73 -12.59 -21.09
N TYR A 449 -1.77 -12.98 -22.36
CA TYR A 449 -2.99 -13.04 -23.16
C TYR A 449 -3.45 -14.48 -23.41
N THR A 450 -4.72 -14.77 -23.10
CA THR A 450 -5.38 -15.99 -23.61
C THR A 450 -5.77 -15.81 -25.08
N ASP A 451 -5.55 -16.82 -25.92
CA ASP A 451 -5.96 -16.85 -27.34
C ASP A 451 -7.43 -17.31 -27.53
N PHE A 452 -8.04 -17.84 -26.47
CA PHE A 452 -9.39 -18.43 -26.39
C PHE A 452 -9.59 -19.70 -27.22
N THR A 453 -8.70 -20.03 -28.15
CA THR A 453 -8.88 -21.15 -29.08
C THR A 453 -8.80 -22.49 -28.36
N ASN A 454 -9.79 -23.35 -28.57
CA ASN A 454 -9.88 -24.68 -27.95
C ASN A 454 -9.78 -24.65 -26.41
N ASP A 455 -10.24 -23.57 -25.79
CA ASP A 455 -10.18 -23.34 -24.36
C ASP A 455 -11.55 -22.85 -23.87
N ASP A 456 -11.79 -22.88 -22.58
CA ASP A 456 -13.04 -22.41 -21.98
C ASP A 456 -12.76 -21.64 -20.68
N PRO A 457 -13.72 -20.82 -20.19
CA PRO A 457 -13.52 -20.03 -18.98
C PRO A 457 -13.14 -20.86 -17.76
N VAL A 458 -13.70 -22.06 -17.59
CA VAL A 458 -13.42 -22.93 -16.44
C VAL A 458 -11.99 -23.48 -16.55
N SER A 459 -11.62 -24.02 -17.70
CA SER A 459 -10.27 -24.56 -17.97
C SER A 459 -9.20 -23.49 -17.82
N LEU A 460 -9.45 -22.26 -18.29
CA LEU A 460 -8.54 -21.13 -18.08
C LEU A 460 -8.33 -20.85 -16.59
N ILE A 461 -9.41 -20.72 -15.81
CA ILE A 461 -9.30 -20.46 -14.36
C ILE A 461 -8.56 -21.59 -13.65
N VAL A 462 -8.90 -22.84 -13.96
CA VAL A 462 -8.26 -24.03 -13.37
C VAL A 462 -6.76 -24.04 -13.68
N ARG A 463 -6.37 -23.78 -14.93
CA ARG A 463 -4.96 -23.71 -15.32
C ARG A 463 -4.22 -22.59 -14.60
N ARG A 464 -4.83 -21.41 -14.48
CA ARG A 464 -4.20 -20.26 -13.78
C ARG A 464 -4.07 -20.45 -12.28
N LEU A 465 -5.02 -21.16 -11.65
CA LEU A 465 -4.92 -21.54 -10.24
C LEU A 465 -3.89 -22.65 -10.00
N ASN A 466 -3.55 -23.44 -11.02
CA ASN A 466 -2.53 -24.47 -10.94
C ASN A 466 -1.15 -24.01 -11.46
N ASP A 467 -1.00 -22.75 -11.86
CA ASP A 467 0.27 -22.17 -12.30
C ASP A 467 1.15 -21.83 -11.07
N ILE A 468 1.93 -22.82 -10.63
CA ILE A 468 2.75 -22.74 -9.42
C ILE A 468 3.77 -21.59 -9.52
N GLU A 469 4.36 -21.37 -10.69
CA GLU A 469 5.37 -20.33 -10.88
C GLU A 469 4.73 -18.94 -10.78
N LYS A 470 3.58 -18.69 -11.41
CA LYS A 470 2.87 -17.42 -11.24
C LYS A 470 2.37 -17.21 -9.81
N LEU A 471 1.88 -18.26 -9.14
CA LEU A 471 1.49 -18.18 -7.72
C LEU A 471 2.66 -17.76 -6.81
N ARG A 472 3.86 -18.33 -7.04
CA ARG A 472 5.09 -17.99 -6.33
C ARG A 472 5.54 -16.57 -6.62
N GLN A 473 5.51 -16.16 -7.89
CA GLN A 473 5.88 -14.81 -8.33
C GLN A 473 4.95 -13.75 -7.74
N GLU A 474 3.63 -13.99 -7.70
CA GLU A 474 2.65 -13.07 -7.11
C GLU A 474 2.67 -13.09 -5.57
N ARG A 475 3.43 -14.00 -4.93
CA ARG A 475 3.60 -14.12 -3.47
C ARG A 475 2.29 -14.20 -2.68
N PHE A 476 1.31 -14.95 -3.19
CA PHE A 476 0.07 -15.16 -2.45
C PHE A 476 0.30 -15.96 -1.17
N HIS A 477 -0.20 -15.44 -0.05
CA HIS A 477 -0.33 -16.25 1.16
C HIS A 477 -1.49 -17.26 1.01
N PRO A 478 -1.40 -18.49 1.54
CA PRO A 478 -2.49 -19.48 1.52
C PRO A 478 -3.85 -18.93 1.99
N LEU A 479 -3.87 -18.06 3.00
CA LEU A 479 -5.09 -17.37 3.47
C LEU A 479 -5.80 -16.54 2.37
N ALA A 480 -5.07 -15.99 1.38
CA ALA A 480 -5.69 -15.31 0.25
C ALA A 480 -6.54 -16.26 -0.59
N ILE A 481 -5.98 -17.45 -0.87
CA ILE A 481 -6.66 -18.51 -1.62
C ILE A 481 -7.80 -19.09 -0.79
N LEU A 482 -7.57 -19.36 0.49
CA LEU A 482 -8.58 -19.92 1.39
C LEU A 482 -9.78 -18.97 1.54
N SER A 483 -9.54 -17.66 1.69
CA SER A 483 -10.63 -16.67 1.74
C SER A 483 -11.44 -16.65 0.45
N ALA A 484 -10.80 -16.78 -0.72
CA ALA A 484 -11.50 -16.83 -1.99
C ALA A 484 -12.26 -18.16 -2.15
N LYS A 485 -11.66 -19.28 -1.72
CA LYS A 485 -12.26 -20.61 -1.70
C LYS A 485 -13.53 -20.64 -0.86
N THR A 486 -13.46 -20.22 0.40
CA THR A 486 -14.64 -20.25 1.29
C THR A 486 -15.74 -19.32 0.78
N SER A 487 -15.40 -18.18 0.18
CA SER A 487 -16.39 -17.30 -0.47
C SER A 487 -17.06 -18.00 -1.64
N TYR A 488 -16.26 -18.58 -2.53
CA TYR A 488 -16.75 -19.27 -3.73
C TYR A 488 -17.63 -20.48 -3.41
N GLU A 489 -17.23 -21.30 -2.43
CA GLU A 489 -17.95 -22.50 -2.02
C GLU A 489 -19.25 -22.23 -1.28
N HIS A 490 -19.33 -21.07 -0.60
CA HIS A 490 -20.56 -20.67 0.05
C HIS A 490 -21.70 -20.44 -0.94
N GLY A 491 -21.39 -20.15 -2.21
CA GLY A 491 -22.39 -19.97 -3.28
C GLY A 491 -23.26 -18.72 -3.13
N TYR A 492 -22.93 -17.84 -2.18
CA TYR A 492 -23.70 -16.64 -1.86
C TYR A 492 -22.83 -15.47 -1.41
N GLU A 493 -23.01 -14.29 -2.03
CA GLU A 493 -22.34 -13.04 -1.62
C GLU A 493 -23.31 -12.18 -0.81
N MET A 494 -23.15 -12.12 0.52
CA MET A 494 -24.06 -11.37 1.43
C MET A 494 -24.20 -9.88 1.04
N LYS A 495 -23.09 -9.21 0.71
CA LYS A 495 -23.05 -7.76 0.46
C LYS A 495 -23.86 -7.32 -0.75
N ARG A 496 -23.86 -8.14 -1.81
CA ARG A 496 -24.55 -7.83 -3.09
C ARG A 496 -25.67 -8.79 -3.42
N LYS A 497 -25.95 -9.75 -2.52
CA LYS A 497 -27.01 -10.75 -2.61
C LYS A 497 -26.96 -11.57 -3.91
N ARG A 498 -25.75 -11.94 -4.34
CA ARG A 498 -25.55 -12.80 -5.52
C ARG A 498 -25.58 -14.26 -5.10
N ILE A 499 -26.16 -15.12 -5.92
CA ILE A 499 -26.23 -16.56 -5.72
C ILE A 499 -25.61 -17.22 -6.95
N TRP A 500 -24.84 -18.29 -6.74
CA TRP A 500 -24.31 -19.13 -7.82
C TRP A 500 -24.14 -20.57 -7.32
N LYS A 501 -23.97 -21.50 -8.25
CA LYS A 501 -23.62 -22.89 -7.93
C LYS A 501 -22.11 -23.08 -8.04
N PRO A 502 -21.41 -23.48 -6.96
CA PRO A 502 -19.97 -23.75 -7.03
C PRO A 502 -19.65 -24.91 -7.98
N ILE A 503 -18.61 -24.73 -8.80
CA ILE A 503 -18.15 -25.73 -9.77
C ILE A 503 -17.01 -26.55 -9.18
N LYS A 504 -17.14 -27.88 -9.24
CA LYS A 504 -16.21 -28.83 -8.61
C LYS A 504 -14.77 -28.72 -9.12
N SER A 505 -14.55 -28.50 -10.42
CA SER A 505 -13.21 -28.34 -10.98
C SER A 505 -12.50 -27.10 -10.43
N ILE A 506 -13.21 -25.98 -10.32
CA ILE A 506 -12.70 -24.74 -9.72
C ILE A 506 -12.43 -24.93 -8.23
N GLN A 507 -13.32 -25.60 -7.48
CA GLN A 507 -13.09 -25.90 -6.07
C GLN A 507 -11.80 -26.70 -5.86
N ARG A 508 -11.60 -27.77 -6.65
CA ARG A 508 -10.36 -28.56 -6.62
C ARG A 508 -9.12 -27.74 -6.99
N ALA A 509 -9.25 -26.83 -7.96
CA ALA A 509 -8.14 -25.95 -8.33
C ALA A 509 -7.79 -24.95 -7.22
N LEU A 510 -8.78 -24.44 -6.48
CA LEU A 510 -8.56 -23.61 -5.29
C LEU A 510 -7.91 -24.41 -4.16
N ASP A 511 -8.31 -25.67 -3.95
CA ASP A 511 -7.64 -26.59 -3.02
C ASP A 511 -6.17 -26.77 -3.39
N SER A 512 -5.87 -27.12 -4.65
CA SER A 512 -4.50 -27.26 -5.13
C SER A 512 -3.70 -25.96 -4.98
N ALA A 513 -4.28 -24.83 -5.38
CA ALA A 513 -3.66 -23.51 -5.25
C ALA A 513 -3.31 -23.17 -3.79
N PHE A 514 -4.17 -23.53 -2.85
CA PHE A 514 -3.94 -23.34 -1.41
C PHE A 514 -2.66 -24.06 -0.98
N TYR A 515 -2.53 -25.36 -1.28
CA TYR A 515 -1.34 -26.13 -0.92
C TYR A 515 -0.08 -25.72 -1.71
N ASN A 516 -0.23 -25.31 -2.96
CA ASN A 516 0.88 -24.81 -3.77
C ASN A 516 1.46 -23.49 -3.25
N CYS A 517 0.63 -22.65 -2.61
CA CYS A 517 1.07 -21.40 -1.98
C CYS A 517 1.72 -21.61 -0.60
N ILE A 518 1.66 -22.81 -0.01
CA ILE A 518 2.19 -23.05 1.33
C ILE A 518 3.69 -22.82 1.40
N ASN A 519 4.43 -22.98 0.31
CA ASN A 519 5.90 -22.86 0.30
C ASN A 519 6.43 -21.45 -0.05
N VAL A 520 5.59 -20.41 -0.07
CA VAL A 520 5.96 -19.08 -0.62
C VAL A 520 6.41 -18.07 0.45
N ILE A 521 6.31 -18.41 1.74
CA ILE A 521 6.55 -17.46 2.85
C ILE A 521 8.03 -17.46 3.24
N GLY A 522 8.54 -16.28 3.65
CA GLY A 522 9.89 -16.14 4.17
C GLY A 522 10.07 -16.80 5.54
N VAL A 523 11.20 -17.49 5.72
CA VAL A 523 11.59 -18.12 6.98
C VAL A 523 12.31 -17.10 7.87
N THR A 524 11.92 -17.01 9.13
CA THR A 524 12.52 -16.12 10.13
C THR A 524 13.55 -16.84 11.02
N HIS A 525 13.54 -18.17 11.01
CA HIS A 525 14.39 -19.05 11.84
C HIS A 525 14.22 -18.82 13.34
N ARG A 526 13.04 -18.36 13.76
CA ARG A 526 12.69 -18.14 15.16
C ARG A 526 12.02 -19.38 15.76
N ARG A 527 12.05 -19.48 17.09
CA ARG A 527 11.30 -20.51 17.83
C ARG A 527 9.90 -19.99 18.13
N TYR A 528 8.90 -20.63 17.55
CA TYR A 528 7.50 -20.28 17.69
C TYR A 528 6.78 -21.22 18.65
N LEU A 529 5.91 -20.66 19.47
CA LEU A 529 4.86 -21.40 20.16
C LEU A 529 3.52 -20.83 19.73
N ILE A 530 2.66 -21.68 19.16
CA ILE A 530 1.33 -21.30 18.70
C ILE A 530 0.32 -21.95 19.64
N ALA A 531 -0.53 -21.16 20.29
CA ALA A 531 -1.61 -21.65 21.14
C ALA A 531 -2.95 -21.34 20.48
N VAL A 532 -3.74 -22.38 20.22
CA VAL A 532 -4.97 -22.30 19.43
C VAL A 532 -6.18 -22.60 20.30
N ASP A 533 -7.13 -21.67 20.28
CA ASP A 533 -8.48 -21.90 20.78
C ASP A 533 -9.16 -22.95 19.89
N ILE A 534 -9.69 -24.00 20.51
CA ILE A 534 -10.35 -25.11 19.84
C ILE A 534 -11.81 -25.28 20.29
N SER A 535 -12.36 -24.27 20.96
CA SER A 535 -13.74 -24.27 21.42
C SER A 535 -14.74 -24.26 20.27
N ASP A 536 -15.99 -24.63 20.57
CA ASP A 536 -17.06 -24.68 19.57
C ASP A 536 -17.31 -23.32 18.90
N SER A 537 -17.01 -22.21 19.57
CA SER A 537 -17.17 -20.87 19.02
C SER A 537 -16.15 -20.55 17.91
N MET A 538 -15.07 -21.32 17.81
CA MET A 538 -14.13 -21.26 16.69
C MET A 538 -14.73 -21.79 15.36
N ASP A 539 -15.86 -22.49 15.40
CA ASP A 539 -16.61 -22.83 14.17
C ASP A 539 -17.47 -21.66 13.64
N SER A 540 -17.51 -20.52 14.37
CA SER A 540 -18.11 -19.29 13.86
C SER A 540 -17.24 -18.65 12.76
N PHE A 541 -17.84 -17.78 11.96
CA PHE A 541 -17.12 -17.07 10.90
C PHE A 541 -16.27 -15.92 11.45
N VAL A 542 -15.06 -15.77 10.91
CA VAL A 542 -14.27 -14.56 11.10
C VAL A 542 -15.11 -13.38 10.62
N GLN A 543 -15.18 -12.35 11.47
CA GLN A 543 -16.06 -11.21 11.27
C GLN A 543 -15.90 -10.59 9.86
N GLY A 544 -16.99 -10.61 9.08
CA GLY A 544 -17.02 -10.04 7.73
C GLY A 544 -16.58 -10.97 6.60
N THR A 545 -16.31 -12.24 6.88
CA THR A 545 -15.91 -13.26 5.89
C THR A 545 -16.81 -14.50 5.97
N THR A 546 -16.63 -15.44 5.04
CA THR A 546 -17.26 -16.78 5.07
C THR A 546 -16.31 -17.87 5.59
N MET A 547 -15.12 -17.50 6.06
CA MET A 547 -14.12 -18.43 6.59
C MET A 547 -14.34 -18.62 8.09
N ALA A 548 -14.33 -19.87 8.56
CA ALA A 548 -14.43 -20.16 9.99
C ALA A 548 -13.16 -19.73 10.74
N CYS A 549 -13.30 -19.34 12.01
CA CYS A 549 -12.17 -18.98 12.87
C CYS A 549 -11.17 -20.13 13.00
N SER A 550 -11.65 -21.37 13.12
CA SER A 550 -10.85 -22.60 13.16
C SER A 550 -10.05 -22.80 11.86
N GLN A 551 -10.66 -22.57 10.70
CA GLN A 551 -9.98 -22.63 9.40
C GLN A 551 -8.88 -21.57 9.28
N ALA A 552 -9.16 -20.34 9.71
CA ALA A 552 -8.20 -19.24 9.69
C ALA A 552 -6.99 -19.54 10.59
N ALA A 553 -7.25 -20.02 11.81
CA ALA A 553 -6.22 -20.38 12.78
C ALA A 553 -5.35 -21.55 12.29
N ALA A 554 -5.99 -22.61 11.78
CA ALA A 554 -5.28 -23.77 11.24
C ALA A 554 -4.44 -23.40 10.00
N ALA A 555 -4.97 -22.59 9.08
CA ALA A 555 -4.23 -22.18 7.88
C ALA A 555 -3.04 -21.26 8.20
N LEU A 556 -3.16 -20.36 9.18
CA LEU A 556 -2.02 -19.56 9.64
C LEU A 556 -0.96 -20.45 10.29
N SER A 557 -1.39 -21.39 11.13
CA SER A 557 -0.49 -22.32 11.84
C SER A 557 0.24 -23.26 10.88
N MET A 558 -0.48 -23.78 9.88
CA MET A 558 0.07 -24.60 8.81
C MET A 558 1.17 -23.85 8.05
N GLY A 559 0.95 -22.58 7.69
CA GLY A 559 1.99 -21.75 7.06
C GLY A 559 3.27 -21.67 7.89
N LEU A 560 3.16 -21.52 9.21
CA LEU A 560 4.33 -21.49 10.11
C LEU A 560 4.99 -22.87 10.25
N ILE A 561 4.23 -23.93 10.50
CA ILE A 561 4.75 -25.31 10.68
C ILE A 561 5.49 -25.82 9.44
N HIS A 562 5.06 -25.41 8.25
CA HIS A 562 5.73 -25.78 7.01
C HIS A 562 7.08 -25.08 6.81
N HIS A 563 7.22 -23.84 7.29
CA HIS A 563 8.36 -22.97 6.98
C HIS A 563 9.39 -22.84 8.09
N GLU A 564 8.94 -22.88 9.35
CA GLU A 564 9.78 -22.73 10.51
C GLU A 564 10.12 -24.10 11.09
N VAL A 565 11.39 -24.30 11.45
CA VAL A 565 11.86 -25.59 11.97
C VAL A 565 11.34 -25.83 13.39
N ASN A 566 11.19 -24.77 14.18
CA ASN A 566 10.88 -24.85 15.60
C ASN A 566 9.51 -24.23 15.88
N VAL A 567 8.44 -24.97 15.61
CA VAL A 567 7.07 -24.57 15.93
C VAL A 567 6.45 -25.57 16.91
N ILE A 568 5.97 -25.07 18.05
CA ILE A 568 5.27 -25.87 19.06
C ILE A 568 3.78 -25.48 19.01
N PRO A 569 2.92 -26.28 18.36
CA PRO A 569 1.48 -26.04 18.37
C PRO A 569 0.83 -26.66 19.61
N LEU A 570 0.08 -25.86 20.36
CA LEU A 570 -0.68 -26.24 21.53
C LEU A 570 -2.16 -25.86 21.37
N ALA A 571 -3.05 -26.61 22.01
CA ALA A 571 -4.47 -26.30 22.11
C ALA A 571 -4.86 -25.94 23.55
N PHE A 572 -5.78 -24.98 23.68
CA PHE A 572 -6.45 -24.69 24.95
C PHE A 572 -7.47 -25.80 25.29
N SER A 573 -7.02 -26.82 26.02
CA SER A 573 -7.85 -27.87 26.61
C SER A 573 -8.04 -27.58 28.12
N ASP A 574 -8.50 -28.56 28.92
CA ASP A 574 -8.54 -28.44 30.39
C ASP A 574 -7.15 -28.02 30.96
N PHE A 575 -6.08 -28.40 30.25
CA PHE A 575 -4.72 -27.87 30.34
C PHE A 575 -4.18 -27.63 28.92
N LEU A 576 -3.11 -26.87 28.75
CA LEU A 576 -2.45 -26.80 27.44
C LEU A 576 -1.96 -28.18 27.00
N MET A 577 -2.48 -28.65 25.86
CA MET A 577 -2.11 -29.94 25.27
C MET A 577 -1.44 -29.74 23.91
N PRO A 578 -0.42 -30.53 23.55
CA PRO A 578 0.13 -30.52 22.21
C PRO A 578 -0.93 -30.83 21.15
N LEU A 579 -0.91 -30.07 20.06
CA LEU A 579 -1.62 -30.42 18.84
C LEU A 579 -0.72 -31.33 18.00
N GLU A 580 -1.19 -32.53 17.66
CA GLU A 580 -0.52 -33.44 16.73
C GLU A 580 -0.66 -32.92 15.29
N TRP A 581 -0.12 -31.73 15.03
CA TRP A 581 -0.07 -31.09 13.72
C TRP A 581 1.33 -31.22 13.15
N ASP A 582 1.43 -31.80 11.97
CA ASP A 582 2.69 -31.89 11.23
C ASP A 582 2.57 -31.24 9.84
N ARG A 583 3.71 -31.08 9.16
CA ARG A 583 3.81 -30.44 7.84
C ARG A 583 3.33 -31.30 6.66
N PHE A 584 2.83 -32.51 6.91
CA PHE A 584 2.37 -33.43 5.86
C PHE A 584 0.85 -33.63 5.89
N MET A 585 0.22 -33.27 7.01
CA MET A 585 -1.23 -33.27 7.15
C MET A 585 -1.90 -32.16 6.34
N SER A 586 -3.09 -32.47 5.82
CA SER A 586 -4.02 -31.55 5.17
C SER A 586 -4.72 -30.62 6.15
N LEU A 587 -5.32 -29.54 5.65
CA LEU A 587 -6.11 -28.60 6.48
C LEU A 587 -7.28 -29.32 7.18
N GLY A 588 -7.89 -30.29 6.52
CA GLY A 588 -8.97 -31.09 7.10
C GLY A 588 -8.50 -31.97 8.26
N GLU A 589 -7.29 -32.53 8.17
CA GLU A 589 -6.68 -33.32 9.24
C GLU A 589 -6.30 -32.44 10.43
N TYR A 590 -5.78 -31.22 10.20
CA TYR A 590 -5.54 -30.23 11.26
C TYR A 590 -6.81 -29.96 12.08
N LEU A 591 -7.90 -29.63 11.37
CA LEU A 591 -9.19 -29.35 11.99
C LEU A 591 -9.75 -30.58 12.74
N THR A 592 -9.60 -31.76 12.16
CA THR A 592 -10.04 -33.02 12.79
C THR A 592 -9.24 -33.33 14.05
N ALA A 593 -7.92 -33.16 14.02
CA ALA A 593 -7.04 -33.37 15.17
C ALA A 593 -7.40 -32.41 16.32
N ALA A 594 -7.65 -31.14 16.03
CA ALA A 594 -8.11 -30.16 17.02
C ALA A 594 -9.43 -30.57 17.67
N LYS A 595 -10.42 -31.02 16.86
CA LYS A 595 -11.75 -31.44 17.35
C LYS A 595 -11.75 -32.71 18.19
N ARG A 596 -10.67 -33.50 18.19
CA ARG A 596 -10.54 -34.70 19.05
C ARG A 596 -10.23 -34.34 20.50
N LEU A 597 -9.65 -33.17 20.73
CA LEU A 597 -9.33 -32.70 22.07
C LEU A 597 -10.58 -32.06 22.69
N LYS A 598 -10.77 -32.29 23.99
CA LYS A 598 -11.78 -31.56 24.75
C LYS A 598 -11.27 -30.14 24.96
N TYR A 599 -12.01 -29.12 24.52
CA TYR A 599 -11.62 -27.73 24.76
C TYR A 599 -11.76 -27.36 26.23
N GLY A 600 -10.92 -26.43 26.68
CA GLY A 600 -11.01 -25.80 27.98
C GLY A 600 -11.17 -24.29 27.85
N LYS A 601 -10.69 -23.55 28.86
CA LYS A 601 -10.75 -22.09 28.85
C LYS A 601 -9.53 -21.53 28.13
N THR A 602 -9.75 -20.46 27.37
CA THR A 602 -8.67 -19.74 26.69
C THR A 602 -8.09 -18.68 27.62
N ASP A 603 -7.10 -19.05 28.44
CA ASP A 603 -6.28 -18.10 29.20
C ASP A 603 -4.97 -17.81 28.45
N CYS A 604 -4.91 -16.63 27.84
CA CYS A 604 -3.78 -16.20 27.02
C CYS A 604 -2.44 -16.09 27.80
N ALA A 605 -2.43 -16.17 29.13
CA ALA A 605 -1.19 -16.24 29.90
C ALA A 605 -0.56 -17.65 29.94
N GLU A 606 -1.36 -18.70 29.79
CA GLU A 606 -0.91 -20.09 29.94
C GLU A 606 0.26 -20.48 29.02
N PRO A 607 0.32 -20.08 27.73
CA PRO A 607 1.41 -20.49 26.85
C PRO A 607 2.78 -20.05 27.35
N MET A 608 2.88 -18.85 27.93
CA MET A 608 4.12 -18.34 28.51
C MET A 608 4.46 -19.07 29.82
N LEU A 609 3.45 -19.32 30.68
CA LEU A 609 3.66 -20.04 31.94
C LEU A 609 4.10 -21.49 31.70
N TRP A 610 3.46 -22.16 30.75
CA TRP A 610 3.80 -23.51 30.31
C TRP A 610 5.23 -23.59 29.79
N ALA A 611 5.65 -22.60 28.99
CA ALA A 611 7.02 -22.55 28.48
C ALA A 611 8.06 -22.35 29.61
N ILE A 612 7.74 -21.61 30.67
CA ILE A 612 8.61 -21.47 31.84
C ILE A 612 8.70 -22.79 32.61
N GLU A 613 7.56 -23.40 32.90
CA GLU A 613 7.48 -24.66 33.65
C GLU A 613 8.28 -25.77 32.97
N HIS A 614 8.22 -25.85 31.64
CA HIS A 614 8.92 -26.85 30.84
C HIS A 614 10.33 -26.42 30.41
N ALA A 615 10.80 -25.24 30.84
CA ALA A 615 12.08 -24.64 30.46
C ALA A 615 12.29 -24.55 28.92
N ILE A 616 11.23 -24.23 28.18
CA ILE A 616 11.23 -24.12 26.72
C ILE A 616 11.48 -22.66 26.30
N TYR A 617 12.49 -22.47 25.47
CA TYR A 617 12.87 -21.17 24.95
C TYR A 617 12.10 -20.86 23.65
N VAL A 618 11.39 -19.75 23.63
CA VAL A 618 10.45 -19.33 22.58
C VAL A 618 10.72 -17.87 22.26
N ASP A 619 10.97 -17.58 20.99
CA ASP A 619 11.20 -16.21 20.52
C ASP A 619 9.88 -15.50 20.20
N VAL A 620 8.86 -16.24 19.74
CA VAL A 620 7.56 -15.69 19.34
C VAL A 620 6.41 -16.57 19.82
N PHE A 621 5.54 -16.00 20.65
CA PHE A 621 4.26 -16.59 21.04
C PHE A 621 3.16 -16.06 20.11
N ILE A 622 2.33 -16.95 19.58
CA ILE A 622 1.14 -16.59 18.80
C ILE A 622 -0.07 -17.24 19.41
N ILE A 623 -1.06 -16.44 19.79
CA ILE A 623 -2.32 -16.92 20.37
C ILE A 623 -3.45 -16.66 19.38
N LEU A 624 -4.21 -17.70 19.06
CA LEU A 624 -5.31 -17.66 18.08
C LEU A 624 -6.63 -17.94 18.81
N THR A 625 -7.56 -16.97 18.83
CA THR A 625 -8.84 -17.09 19.55
C THR A 625 -9.94 -16.30 18.86
N ASP A 626 -11.20 -16.69 19.05
CA ASP A 626 -12.34 -16.00 18.47
C ASP A 626 -12.74 -14.74 19.23
N ASN A 627 -12.50 -14.67 20.54
CA ASN A 627 -12.67 -13.51 21.46
C ASN A 627 -12.76 -13.88 22.94
N ASP A 628 -13.02 -15.15 23.29
CA ASP A 628 -13.34 -15.52 24.67
C ASP A 628 -12.08 -15.67 25.53
N VAL A 629 -11.40 -14.54 25.76
CA VAL A 629 -10.17 -14.52 26.57
C VAL A 629 -10.54 -14.36 28.03
N SER A 630 -10.39 -15.43 28.80
CA SER A 630 -10.54 -15.39 30.25
C SER A 630 -9.22 -15.01 30.90
N VAL A 631 -9.11 -13.79 31.44
CA VAL A 631 -7.95 -13.37 32.24
C VAL A 631 -8.14 -13.88 33.67
N LYS A 632 -7.78 -15.14 33.92
CA LYS A 632 -7.91 -15.76 35.24
C LYS A 632 -6.61 -15.75 36.03
N SER A 633 -5.51 -16.12 35.38
CA SER A 633 -4.20 -16.21 36.03
C SER A 633 -3.55 -14.83 36.13
N MET A 634 -3.24 -14.21 34.99
CA MET A 634 -2.66 -12.87 34.88
C MET A 634 -2.90 -12.30 33.48
N LYS A 635 -2.66 -11.00 33.27
CA LYS A 635 -2.77 -10.42 31.94
C LYS A 635 -1.69 -10.98 31.01
N PRO A 636 -1.96 -11.16 29.71
CA PRO A 636 -0.95 -11.66 28.76
C PRO A 636 0.30 -10.78 28.70
N SER A 637 0.11 -9.47 28.87
CA SER A 637 1.21 -8.49 28.99
C SER A 637 2.12 -8.75 30.18
N ASP A 638 1.56 -9.20 31.31
CA ASP A 638 2.34 -9.45 32.53
C ASP A 638 3.05 -10.80 32.40
N ALA A 639 2.36 -11.79 31.83
CA ALA A 639 2.90 -13.12 31.59
C ALA A 639 4.08 -13.12 30.60
N ILE A 640 4.02 -12.33 29.51
CA ILE A 640 5.16 -12.24 28.59
C ILE A 640 6.34 -11.53 29.25
N GLN A 641 6.11 -10.49 30.07
CA GLN A 641 7.18 -9.84 30.83
C GLN A 641 7.82 -10.81 31.83
N TRP A 642 7.00 -11.60 32.51
CA TRP A 642 7.47 -12.65 33.41
C TRP A 642 8.32 -13.70 32.68
N TYR A 643 7.87 -14.16 31.51
CA TYR A 643 8.64 -15.06 30.64
C TYR A 643 10.02 -14.49 30.28
N ARG A 644 10.07 -13.24 29.81
CA ARG A 644 11.32 -12.56 29.43
C ARG A 644 12.30 -12.50 30.60
N GLN A 645 11.81 -12.25 31.82
CA GLN A 645 12.62 -12.18 33.03
C GLN A 645 13.13 -13.56 33.46
N GLN A 646 12.24 -14.54 33.61
CA GLN A 646 12.59 -15.88 34.10
C GLN A 646 13.49 -16.63 33.13
N MET A 647 13.20 -16.54 31.82
CA MET A 647 13.95 -17.23 30.78
C MET A 647 15.12 -16.42 30.21
N ARG A 648 15.33 -15.18 30.71
CA ARG A 648 16.35 -14.23 30.22
C ARG A 648 16.26 -13.98 28.71
N MET A 649 15.04 -13.82 28.21
CA MET A 649 14.74 -13.60 26.79
C MET A 649 14.11 -12.22 26.58
N PRO A 650 14.85 -11.09 26.70
CA PRO A 650 14.26 -9.75 26.67
C PRO A 650 13.50 -9.41 25.38
N ASN A 651 13.84 -10.07 24.27
CA ASN A 651 13.27 -9.81 22.94
C ASN A 651 12.14 -10.79 22.55
N ALA A 652 11.69 -11.67 23.46
CA ALA A 652 10.59 -12.59 23.16
C ALA A 652 9.31 -11.81 22.83
N LYS A 653 8.61 -12.17 21.76
CA LYS A 653 7.44 -11.45 21.26
C LYS A 653 6.14 -12.18 21.56
N LEU A 654 5.07 -11.42 21.76
CA LEU A 654 3.72 -11.94 21.91
C LEU A 654 2.81 -11.35 20.83
N ILE A 655 2.14 -12.21 20.07
CA ILE A 655 1.12 -11.85 19.09
C ILE A 655 -0.18 -12.49 19.52
N VAL A 656 -1.23 -11.70 19.74
CA VAL A 656 -2.58 -12.22 19.99
C VAL A 656 -3.45 -11.91 18.78
N VAL A 657 -3.91 -12.92 18.09
CA VAL A 657 -4.80 -12.82 16.93
C VAL A 657 -6.21 -13.17 17.39
N GLY A 658 -7.01 -12.13 17.63
CA GLY A 658 -8.43 -12.24 17.90
C GLY A 658 -9.23 -12.19 16.60
N MET A 659 -10.16 -13.10 16.39
CA MET A 659 -10.96 -13.13 15.15
C MET A 659 -12.04 -12.03 15.08
N THR A 660 -12.17 -11.19 16.12
CA THR A 660 -12.96 -9.95 16.09
C THR A 660 -12.22 -8.75 16.69
N ASP A 661 -12.85 -7.57 16.60
CA ASP A 661 -12.31 -6.31 17.13
C ASP A 661 -12.18 -6.23 18.66
N LYS A 662 -12.87 -7.07 19.44
CA LYS A 662 -12.90 -6.96 20.92
C LYS A 662 -11.53 -7.24 21.57
N SER A 663 -10.70 -8.04 20.91
CA SER A 663 -9.38 -8.44 21.42
C SER A 663 -8.40 -7.28 21.57
N GLY A 664 -8.64 -6.13 20.92
CA GLY A 664 -7.78 -4.95 21.03
C GLY A 664 -7.57 -4.44 22.46
N THR A 665 -8.48 -4.75 23.39
CA THR A 665 -8.36 -4.41 24.82
C THR A 665 -7.21 -5.13 25.54
N LEU A 666 -6.66 -6.20 24.95
CA LEU A 666 -5.52 -6.96 25.49
C LEU A 666 -4.17 -6.30 25.20
N ALA A 667 -4.12 -5.37 24.24
CA ALA A 667 -2.88 -4.76 23.82
C ALA A 667 -2.28 -3.93 24.95
N ASN A 668 -1.00 -4.14 25.21
CA ASN A 668 -0.22 -3.22 26.02
C ASN A 668 0.52 -2.27 25.08
N PRO A 669 0.08 -1.00 24.95
CA PRO A 669 0.75 -0.07 24.06
C PRO A 669 2.22 0.07 24.43
N ASN A 670 2.58 -0.07 25.70
CA ASN A 670 3.92 0.20 26.21
C ASN A 670 4.94 -0.91 25.94
N ASP A 671 4.49 -2.06 25.43
CA ASP A 671 5.37 -3.19 25.13
C ASP A 671 5.75 -3.19 23.63
N PRO A 672 7.02 -2.91 23.25
CA PRO A 672 7.47 -2.92 21.85
C PRO A 672 7.40 -4.31 21.20
N ASN A 673 7.37 -5.36 22.02
CA ASN A 673 7.38 -6.75 21.61
C ASN A 673 6.02 -7.44 21.81
N MET A 674 4.92 -6.67 21.94
CA MET A 674 3.55 -7.17 21.92
C MET A 674 2.74 -6.57 20.76
N LEU A 675 1.97 -7.42 20.06
CA LEU A 675 1.05 -7.04 18.99
C LEU A 675 -0.28 -7.76 19.18
N VAL A 676 -1.39 -7.03 19.00
CA VAL A 676 -2.72 -7.61 18.93
C VAL A 676 -3.30 -7.39 17.54
N ILE A 677 -3.78 -8.46 16.92
CA ILE A 677 -4.41 -8.45 15.61
C ILE A 677 -5.91 -8.70 15.79
N CYS A 678 -6.73 -7.82 15.22
CA CYS A 678 -8.17 -7.85 15.29
C CYS A 678 -8.75 -8.22 13.92
N GLY A 679 -9.33 -9.42 13.82
CA GLY A 679 -9.82 -10.05 12.59
C GLY A 679 -8.72 -10.76 11.79
N MET A 680 -9.13 -11.42 10.70
CA MET A 680 -8.21 -12.08 9.77
C MET A 680 -8.42 -11.57 8.35
N ASN A 681 -7.33 -11.29 7.64
CA ASN A 681 -7.34 -11.03 6.21
C ASN A 681 -6.04 -11.55 5.56
N PRO A 682 -5.93 -11.56 4.23
CA PRO A 682 -4.73 -12.05 3.55
C PRO A 682 -3.44 -11.27 3.83
N SER A 683 -3.51 -10.10 4.45
CA SER A 683 -2.35 -9.27 4.82
C SER A 683 -1.79 -9.57 6.22
N VAL A 684 -2.57 -10.23 7.10
CA VAL A 684 -2.17 -10.55 8.49
C VAL A 684 -0.85 -11.31 8.57
N PRO A 685 -0.60 -12.35 7.76
CA PRO A 685 0.67 -13.09 7.81
C PRO A 685 1.88 -12.21 7.52
N GLN A 686 1.74 -11.27 6.58
CA GLN A 686 2.81 -10.32 6.28
C GLN A 686 3.06 -9.38 7.46
N ILE A 687 1.99 -8.92 8.13
CA ILE A 687 2.10 -8.12 9.36
C ILE A 687 2.84 -8.90 10.45
N ILE A 688 2.53 -10.18 10.62
CA ILE A 688 3.20 -11.06 11.59
C ILE A 688 4.68 -11.19 11.24
N HIS A 689 4.99 -11.53 9.99
CA HIS A 689 6.36 -11.67 9.51
C HIS A 689 7.17 -10.39 9.74
N ASP A 690 6.64 -9.24 9.30
CA ASP A 690 7.31 -7.96 9.46
C ASP A 690 7.52 -7.67 10.95
N PHE A 691 6.49 -7.83 11.79
CA PHE A 691 6.62 -7.63 13.23
C PHE A 691 7.67 -8.54 13.87
N VAL A 692 7.82 -9.79 13.41
CA VAL A 692 8.80 -10.74 13.95
C VAL A 692 10.24 -10.40 13.54
N VAL A 693 10.49 -10.14 12.26
CA VAL A 693 11.84 -9.87 11.73
C VAL A 693 12.43 -8.57 12.29
N ASN A 694 11.57 -7.64 12.71
CA ASN A 694 11.95 -6.38 13.32
C ASN A 694 12.67 -6.58 14.68
N VAL A 695 14.01 -6.57 14.71
CA VAL A 695 14.78 -6.65 15.97
C VAL A 695 14.81 -5.31 16.69
#